data_AF-A0A7L3BPF4-F1
#
_entry.id   AF-A0A7L3BPF4-F1
#
_cell.length_a   1.000
_cell.length_b   1.000
_cell.length_c   1.000
_cell.angle_alpha   90.00
_cell.angle_beta   90.00
_cell.angle_gamma   90.00
#
_symmetry.space_group_name_H-M   'P 1'
#
loop_
_entity.id
_entity.type
_entity.pdbx_description
1 polymer ?
#
loop_
_entity_poly.entity_id
_entity_poly.type
_entity_poly.pdbx_seq_one_letter_code
_entity_poly.pdbx_strand_id
1 'polypeptide(L)'
;LMKYSLSLHSQYLENYLWMNYSPEVSSKAYLMSICCMVNEKFRENVPAWETFKKKPEHFPFFFKCILEASLVENDSEYSLHEQTVLLLFLDHCFNSLEVDLIRGQVQQLISLPMWMALQPKRLEQELKKTPKLRKFWNLIKKNDEKMDEEARMQAYGERRFLSQLIQKFISVLKSIPVSGPISMDKVHYCERFIELMLDLEALLPTRRWFNTVLDDSHLVVHCYLSSLAKREKEGHLFCQLLDMLKFYTGFEINDQTGNALTENEMTTIHYDRITSLQRAAFAHFPELYDFALSNVAAVDTRDSLVKLFEPLSSNVLHQVASYLCLLPPLPGGEDSRWEKEFLLELLVSRHERRISQIQQLNQMPLYPTEKIIWDENIVPTEYYSGEGCLALPKLNLQFLTLHDYLLRNFNLFRLESTYEIRQDIEDSVSRMKPWLSEYGGVVFGGWARMAQPIVSFTVVEVAKPNIGENWPMRVRADVTINLNVRDNIKDEWEGLRKHDVCFLVTVRPTQPYGTKFDRRRPFVEQTGLVYVRGCEIQGMLDEKGRVIEEGPEPKPRLKGDCRTYRVFLDPNQYQQDMTNTIQNGAEDVYETFNIIMRRKPKENNFKAVLETIRNLMNTDCVVPDWLHDIILGYGDPSSAHYSKMPNQIATLDFNDTFLSIDHLKASFPGYNIKVTVDNPVLQIPPFRITFPIKGGKGKKRKEDGNEEKPEEVKTLIVEPHVIPNRGPYPYNQPKRNTIQFTHTQIEAIRAGMQPGLTMVVGPPGTGKTDVAVQIISNLYHNFPEQRTLIVTHSNQALNQLFEKIMALDIDERHLLRLGHGEEELETEKDFSRYGRVNYVLARRLELLREVGRLQESLGVPGDVSYTCETAGHFFLYQVMSRWEEYISKVKVKGGKLPDVTDVSSFFPFHQYFANAPQPIFKGKSYEEDMEIAEGCFRHVKKIFTQLEEFRAFELLRSGLDRSKYLLVKEAKIIAMTCTHAALKRHDLVELGFKYDNILMEESAQILEIETFIPLLLQNPQDGFSRLKRWIMIGDHHQLPPVIKNMAFQKYSNMEQSLFTRFVRVGVPTVDLDAQGRARASLCNLYNWRYKNLGNLPHVQLLPEFRTANAGFLYDFQLINVEDFNGVGESEPNPYFYQ
;
A
#
# COMPACT_ATOMS: atom_id res chain seq x y z
N LEU A 1 -31.75 8.72 -11.64
CA LEU A 1 -30.62 7.92 -12.16
C LEU A 1 -30.48 7.94 -13.67
N MET A 2 -31.29 7.19 -14.44
CA MET A 2 -31.12 7.10 -15.91
C MET A 2 -31.09 8.47 -16.61
N LYS A 3 -31.93 9.42 -16.17
CA LYS A 3 -31.95 10.80 -16.68
C LYS A 3 -30.65 11.59 -16.42
N TYR A 4 -29.97 11.36 -15.29
CA TYR A 4 -28.70 12.03 -14.97
C TYR A 4 -27.55 11.43 -15.77
N SER A 5 -27.48 10.10 -15.88
CA SER A 5 -26.51 9.42 -16.72
C SER A 5 -26.65 9.80 -18.20
N LEU A 6 -27.88 9.89 -18.73
CA LEU A 6 -28.15 10.42 -20.08
C LEU A 6 -27.67 11.86 -20.27
N SER A 7 -27.85 12.71 -19.25
CA SER A 7 -27.40 14.11 -19.27
C SER A 7 -25.87 14.22 -19.20
N LEU A 8 -25.21 13.31 -18.48
CA LEU A 8 -23.75 13.21 -18.44
C LEU A 8 -23.20 12.80 -19.80
N HIS A 9 -23.74 11.73 -20.40
CA HIS A 9 -23.27 11.21 -21.70
C HIS A 9 -23.49 12.20 -22.85
N SER A 10 -24.49 13.08 -22.74
CA SER A 10 -24.74 14.17 -23.70
C SER A 10 -23.86 15.41 -23.47
N GLN A 11 -22.91 15.36 -22.52
CA GLN A 11 -21.97 16.44 -22.21
C GLN A 11 -22.69 17.74 -21.77
N TYR A 12 -23.77 17.61 -21.00
CA TYR A 12 -24.60 18.74 -20.58
C TYR A 12 -23.82 19.76 -19.74
N LEU A 13 -22.88 19.31 -18.89
CA LEU A 13 -22.03 20.20 -18.09
C LEU A 13 -21.04 20.98 -18.96
N GLU A 14 -20.36 20.27 -19.86
CA GLU A 14 -19.29 20.79 -20.73
C GLU A 14 -19.81 21.73 -21.80
N ASN A 15 -20.91 21.37 -22.45
CA ASN A 15 -21.37 22.04 -23.66
C ASN A 15 -22.51 23.03 -23.41
N TYR A 16 -23.23 22.91 -22.29
CA TYR A 16 -24.38 23.75 -22.00
C TYR A 16 -24.26 24.52 -20.68
N LEU A 17 -24.11 23.85 -19.54
CA LEU A 17 -24.16 24.52 -18.23
C LEU A 17 -22.97 25.44 -17.99
N TRP A 18 -21.75 24.91 -17.83
CA TRP A 18 -20.66 25.74 -17.31
C TRP A 18 -20.23 26.84 -18.29
N MET A 19 -20.24 26.53 -19.59
CA MET A 19 -19.82 27.49 -20.61
C MET A 19 -20.75 28.72 -20.70
N ASN A 20 -22.03 28.53 -20.41
CA ASN A 20 -23.05 29.59 -20.42
C ASN A 20 -23.38 30.12 -19.02
N TYR A 21 -22.70 29.65 -17.97
CA TYR A 21 -22.92 30.14 -16.62
C TYR A 21 -22.33 31.54 -16.45
N SER A 22 -23.12 32.44 -15.85
CA SER A 22 -22.70 33.77 -15.40
C SER A 22 -23.52 34.18 -14.17
N PRO A 23 -23.08 35.19 -13.39
CA PRO A 23 -23.86 35.68 -12.26
C PRO A 23 -25.28 36.12 -12.61
N GLU A 24 -25.50 36.66 -13.81
CA GLU A 24 -26.79 37.19 -14.27
C GLU A 24 -27.84 36.11 -14.55
N VAL A 25 -27.41 34.93 -14.97
CA VAL A 25 -28.29 33.79 -15.29
C VAL A 25 -28.34 32.75 -14.16
N SER A 26 -27.61 32.99 -13.07
CA SER A 26 -27.55 32.10 -11.93
C SER A 26 -28.93 31.96 -11.29
N SER A 27 -29.36 30.71 -11.07
CA SER A 27 -30.65 30.39 -10.44
C SER A 27 -30.54 29.06 -9.72
N LYS A 28 -31.51 28.75 -8.83
CA LYS A 28 -31.60 27.45 -8.13
C LYS A 28 -31.41 26.27 -9.10
N ALA A 29 -32.14 26.27 -10.21
CA ALA A 29 -32.06 25.18 -11.19
C ALA A 29 -30.67 25.04 -11.81
N TYR A 30 -29.99 26.16 -12.07
CA TYR A 30 -28.63 26.17 -12.61
C TYR A 30 -27.64 25.58 -11.62
N LEU A 31 -27.68 26.06 -10.37
CA LEU A 31 -26.80 25.62 -9.29
C LEU A 31 -26.93 24.11 -9.06
N MET A 32 -28.17 23.65 -8.86
CA MET A 32 -28.45 22.23 -8.64
C MET A 32 -28.04 21.37 -9.83
N SER A 33 -28.27 21.82 -11.06
CA SER A 33 -27.89 21.05 -12.25
C SER A 33 -26.37 20.86 -12.33
N ILE A 34 -25.58 21.90 -12.03
CA ILE A 34 -24.12 21.80 -11.99
C ILE A 34 -23.69 20.82 -10.90
N CYS A 35 -24.20 20.94 -9.68
CA CYS A 35 -23.86 20.03 -8.58
C CYS A 35 -24.22 18.58 -8.90
N CYS A 36 -25.42 18.32 -9.45
CA CYS A 36 -25.82 16.97 -9.86
C CYS A 36 -24.88 16.38 -10.91
N MET A 37 -24.46 17.15 -11.91
CA MET A 37 -23.53 16.67 -12.93
C MET A 37 -22.14 16.40 -12.37
N VAL A 38 -21.66 17.22 -11.43
CA VAL A 38 -20.38 16.98 -10.75
C VAL A 38 -20.46 15.72 -9.90
N ASN A 39 -21.48 15.57 -9.06
CA ASN A 39 -21.65 14.38 -8.21
C ASN A 39 -21.80 13.11 -9.06
N GLU A 40 -22.52 13.18 -10.18
CA GLU A 40 -22.63 12.06 -11.12
C GLU A 40 -21.28 11.70 -11.76
N LYS A 41 -20.44 12.70 -12.09
CA LYS A 41 -19.09 12.44 -12.59
C LYS A 41 -18.21 11.71 -11.56
N PHE A 42 -18.31 12.06 -10.28
CA PHE A 42 -17.64 11.32 -9.21
C PHE A 42 -18.18 9.89 -9.09
N ARG A 43 -19.51 9.71 -9.19
CA ARG A 43 -20.16 8.40 -9.13
C ARG A 43 -19.76 7.46 -10.26
N GLU A 44 -19.55 8.00 -11.46
CA GLU A 44 -19.08 7.28 -12.64
C GLU A 44 -17.55 7.25 -12.76
N ASN A 45 -16.83 7.79 -11.77
CA ASN A 45 -15.35 7.88 -11.72
C ASN A 45 -14.72 8.51 -12.98
N VAL A 46 -15.29 9.62 -13.46
CA VAL A 46 -14.77 10.40 -14.59
C VAL A 46 -14.28 11.79 -14.14
N PRO A 47 -13.35 12.44 -14.88
CA PRO A 47 -12.82 13.75 -14.49
C PRO A 47 -13.93 14.80 -14.30
N ALA A 48 -14.10 15.28 -13.06
CA ALA A 48 -15.17 16.18 -12.67
C ALA A 48 -14.87 17.67 -12.92
N TRP A 49 -13.59 18.05 -12.91
CA TRP A 49 -13.20 19.46 -12.76
C TRP A 49 -12.69 20.16 -14.02
N GLU A 50 -12.52 19.44 -15.13
CA GLU A 50 -11.84 19.95 -16.34
C GLU A 50 -12.53 21.15 -16.97
N THR A 51 -13.86 21.15 -17.02
CA THR A 51 -14.65 22.27 -17.58
C THR A 51 -14.46 23.56 -16.79
N PHE A 52 -14.37 23.45 -15.47
CA PHE A 52 -14.13 24.59 -14.58
C PHE A 52 -12.71 25.13 -14.72
N LYS A 53 -11.72 24.25 -14.89
CA LYS A 53 -10.33 24.65 -15.19
C LYS A 53 -10.22 25.39 -16.52
N LYS A 54 -11.01 24.98 -17.52
CA LYS A 54 -11.04 25.61 -18.85
C LYS A 54 -11.61 27.04 -18.83
N LYS A 55 -12.62 27.32 -17.99
CA LYS A 55 -13.21 28.65 -17.80
C LYS A 55 -13.41 28.95 -16.31
N PRO A 56 -12.38 29.43 -15.58
CA PRO A 56 -12.41 29.53 -14.11
C PRO A 56 -13.12 30.76 -13.56
N GLU A 57 -13.36 31.80 -14.38
CA GLU A 57 -13.72 33.16 -13.95
C GLU A 57 -14.94 33.25 -13.01
N HIS A 58 -15.99 32.45 -13.25
CA HIS A 58 -17.25 32.53 -12.50
C HIS A 58 -17.37 31.49 -11.37
N PHE A 59 -16.37 30.62 -11.20
CA PHE A 59 -16.37 29.59 -10.14
C PHE A 59 -16.45 30.17 -8.71
N PRO A 60 -15.74 31.26 -8.37
CA PRO A 60 -15.86 31.87 -7.04
C PRO A 60 -17.29 32.30 -6.69
N PHE A 61 -18.00 32.94 -7.63
CA PHE A 61 -19.38 33.36 -7.43
C PHE A 61 -20.33 32.17 -7.29
N PHE A 62 -20.20 31.17 -8.19
CA PHE A 62 -20.94 29.92 -8.11
C PHE A 62 -20.78 29.26 -6.74
N PHE A 63 -19.53 29.09 -6.29
CA PHE A 63 -19.20 28.44 -5.03
C PHE A 63 -19.81 29.17 -3.84
N LYS A 64 -19.78 30.51 -3.82
CA LYS A 64 -20.45 31.32 -2.79
C LYS A 64 -21.95 31.05 -2.73
N CYS A 65 -22.64 31.02 -3.88
CA CYS A 65 -24.07 30.71 -3.92
C CYS A 65 -24.38 29.29 -3.41
N ILE A 66 -23.49 28.32 -3.62
CA ILE A 66 -23.63 26.97 -3.06
C ILE A 66 -23.55 26.99 -1.52
N LEU A 67 -22.61 27.76 -0.95
CA LEU A 67 -22.51 27.91 0.51
C LEU A 67 -23.80 28.51 1.09
N GLU A 68 -24.30 29.59 0.48
CA GLU A 68 -25.54 30.24 0.91
C GLU A 68 -26.73 29.27 0.80
N ALA A 69 -26.88 28.56 -0.33
CA ALA A 69 -27.95 27.58 -0.55
C ALA A 69 -27.91 26.42 0.48
N SER A 70 -26.72 25.98 0.89
CA SER A 70 -26.58 24.91 1.88
C SER A 70 -26.99 25.32 3.30
N LEU A 71 -27.03 26.62 3.62
CA LEU A 71 -27.42 27.14 4.94
C LEU A 71 -28.90 27.54 5.05
N VAL A 72 -29.67 27.53 3.94
CA VAL A 72 -31.09 27.92 3.94
C VAL A 72 -31.92 27.02 4.87
N GLU A 73 -32.67 27.59 5.81
CA GLU A 73 -33.54 26.85 6.72
C GLU A 73 -34.96 26.64 6.17
N ASN A 74 -35.33 27.36 5.10
CA ASN A 74 -36.66 27.29 4.52
C ASN A 74 -36.79 26.09 3.55
N ASP A 75 -37.47 25.03 4.00
CA ASP A 75 -37.75 23.82 3.21
C ASP A 75 -38.51 24.10 1.89
N SER A 76 -39.16 25.26 1.76
CA SER A 76 -39.83 25.65 0.51
C SER A 76 -38.88 26.18 -0.57
N GLU A 77 -37.70 26.67 -0.20
CA GLU A 77 -36.70 27.19 -1.14
C GLU A 77 -35.74 26.09 -1.61
N TYR A 78 -35.20 25.31 -0.68
CA TYR A 78 -34.43 24.09 -0.97
C TYR A 78 -34.95 22.96 -0.10
N SER A 79 -35.35 21.87 -0.72
CA SER A 79 -35.72 20.65 -0.01
C SER A 79 -34.50 20.02 0.64
N LEU A 80 -34.72 19.22 1.69
CA LEU A 80 -33.63 18.56 2.39
C LEU A 80 -32.83 17.60 1.48
N HIS A 81 -33.50 16.97 0.51
CA HIS A 81 -32.83 16.18 -0.53
C HIS A 81 -31.89 17.02 -1.40
N GLU A 82 -32.33 18.20 -1.87
CA GLU A 82 -31.47 19.12 -2.63
C GLU A 82 -30.27 19.56 -1.79
N GLN A 83 -30.47 19.82 -0.50
CA GLN A 83 -29.38 20.16 0.40
C GLN A 83 -28.41 19.00 0.64
N THR A 84 -28.89 17.75 0.66
CA THR A 84 -28.03 16.56 0.69
C THR A 84 -27.14 16.47 -0.56
N VAL A 85 -27.67 16.82 -1.74
CA VAL A 85 -26.87 16.91 -2.98
C VAL A 85 -25.80 18.01 -2.87
N LEU A 86 -26.12 19.14 -2.24
CA LEU A 86 -25.14 20.21 -1.96
C LEU A 86 -24.07 19.76 -0.97
N LEU A 87 -24.42 19.01 0.09
CA LEU A 87 -23.46 18.45 1.04
C LEU A 87 -22.46 17.53 0.33
N LEU A 88 -22.95 16.63 -0.52
CA LEU A 88 -22.09 15.73 -1.30
C LEU A 88 -21.19 16.49 -2.28
N PHE A 89 -21.72 17.54 -2.92
CA PHE A 89 -20.90 18.40 -3.78
C PHE A 89 -19.78 19.10 -2.99
N LEU A 90 -20.09 19.62 -1.79
CA LEU A 90 -19.09 20.23 -0.92
C LEU A 90 -18.06 19.20 -0.44
N ASP A 91 -18.49 17.99 -0.09
CA ASP A 91 -17.60 16.87 0.23
C ASP A 91 -16.58 16.63 -0.88
N HIS A 92 -17.05 16.54 -2.13
CA HIS A 92 -16.17 16.43 -3.30
C HIS A 92 -15.21 17.61 -3.45
N CYS A 93 -15.63 18.84 -3.13
CA CYS A 93 -14.73 20.00 -3.11
C CYS A 93 -13.63 19.88 -2.04
N PHE A 94 -13.99 19.49 -0.82
CA PHE A 94 -13.02 19.28 0.27
C PHE A 94 -12.06 18.11 -0.01
N ASN A 95 -12.53 17.08 -0.73
CA ASN A 95 -11.72 15.96 -1.19
C ASN A 95 -10.84 16.29 -2.42
N SER A 96 -11.01 17.46 -3.05
CA SER A 96 -10.34 17.84 -4.30
C SER A 96 -9.39 19.04 -4.15
N LEU A 97 -8.72 19.20 -3.00
CA LEU A 97 -7.79 20.32 -2.76
C LEU A 97 -6.53 20.29 -3.66
N GLU A 98 -6.27 19.19 -4.38
CA GLU A 98 -5.25 19.15 -5.43
C GLU A 98 -5.57 20.11 -6.58
N VAL A 99 -6.85 20.42 -6.80
CA VAL A 99 -7.27 21.36 -7.84
C VAL A 99 -7.14 22.78 -7.33
N ASP A 100 -6.18 23.53 -7.89
CA ASP A 100 -5.86 24.92 -7.50
C ASP A 100 -7.10 25.83 -7.43
N LEU A 101 -8.01 25.71 -8.40
CA LEU A 101 -9.25 26.49 -8.46
C LEU A 101 -10.14 26.27 -7.22
N ILE A 102 -10.29 25.01 -6.80
CA ILE A 102 -11.12 24.62 -5.65
C ILE A 102 -10.41 25.01 -4.36
N ARG A 103 -9.11 24.69 -4.25
CA ARG A 103 -8.29 25.04 -3.09
C ARG A 103 -8.33 26.53 -2.80
N GLY A 104 -8.31 27.38 -3.84
CA GLY A 104 -8.43 28.83 -3.69
C GLY A 104 -9.73 29.29 -3.01
N GLN A 105 -10.84 28.58 -3.21
CA GLN A 105 -12.12 28.89 -2.55
C GLN A 105 -12.19 28.27 -1.14
N VAL A 106 -11.82 27.00 -1.02
CA VAL A 106 -11.93 26.24 0.23
C VAL A 106 -11.00 26.77 1.33
N GLN A 107 -9.84 27.31 0.99
CA GLN A 107 -8.88 27.84 1.98
C GLN A 107 -9.50 28.86 2.95
N GLN A 108 -10.48 29.65 2.51
CA GLN A 108 -11.14 30.64 3.36
C GLN A 108 -12.05 30.02 4.43
N LEU A 109 -12.56 28.81 4.16
CA LEU A 109 -13.47 28.07 5.04
C LEU A 109 -12.73 27.31 6.17
N ILE A 110 -11.48 26.91 5.93
CA ILE A 110 -10.74 25.97 6.80
C ILE A 110 -9.47 26.55 7.42
N SER A 111 -9.14 27.82 7.14
CA SER A 111 -7.95 28.47 7.72
C SER A 111 -8.20 28.95 9.15
N LEU A 112 -7.12 29.31 9.86
CA LEU A 112 -7.17 29.88 11.22
C LEU A 112 -8.27 30.93 11.48
N PRO A 113 -8.61 31.86 10.55
CA PRO A 113 -9.71 32.81 10.75
C PRO A 113 -11.06 32.18 11.11
N MET A 114 -11.31 30.91 10.76
CA MET A 114 -12.54 30.18 11.13
C MET A 114 -12.78 30.12 12.65
N TRP A 115 -11.72 30.22 13.46
CA TRP A 115 -11.80 30.25 14.92
C TRP A 115 -12.58 31.45 15.48
N MET A 116 -13.00 32.41 14.64
CA MET A 116 -13.95 33.45 15.07
C MET A 116 -15.34 32.91 15.41
N ALA A 117 -15.64 31.67 14.97
CA ALA A 117 -16.85 30.96 15.32
C ALA A 117 -16.79 30.31 16.72
N LEU A 118 -15.59 30.13 17.28
CA LEU A 118 -15.43 29.54 18.61
C LEU A 118 -16.05 30.43 19.69
N GLN A 119 -16.47 29.80 20.78
CA GLN A 119 -16.81 30.51 22.01
C GLN A 119 -15.64 31.42 22.44
N PRO A 120 -15.87 32.67 22.86
CA PRO A 120 -14.79 33.61 23.19
C PRO A 120 -13.80 33.08 24.25
N LYS A 121 -14.32 32.34 25.25
CA LYS A 121 -13.48 31.69 26.27
C LYS A 121 -12.64 30.55 25.70
N ARG A 122 -13.20 29.74 24.79
CA ARG A 122 -12.48 28.65 24.11
C ARG A 122 -11.37 29.19 23.22
N LEU A 123 -11.64 30.22 22.42
CA LEU A 123 -10.62 30.89 21.62
C LEU A 123 -9.45 31.39 22.49
N GLU A 124 -9.74 32.06 23.59
CA GLU A 124 -8.71 32.57 24.49
C GLU A 124 -7.93 31.43 25.18
N GLN A 125 -8.58 30.29 25.48
CA GLN A 125 -7.93 29.08 25.99
C GLN A 125 -6.92 28.52 24.97
N GLU A 126 -7.29 28.37 23.70
CA GLU A 126 -6.38 27.87 22.66
C GLU A 126 -5.22 28.83 22.39
N LEU A 127 -5.46 30.15 22.40
CA LEU A 127 -4.42 31.17 22.27
C LEU A 127 -3.48 31.24 23.48
N LYS A 128 -3.92 30.82 24.68
CA LYS A 128 -3.07 30.64 25.86
C LYS A 128 -2.28 29.34 25.79
N LYS A 129 -2.91 28.26 25.32
CA LYS A 129 -2.28 26.94 25.12
C LYS A 129 -1.15 27.02 24.09
N THR A 130 -1.35 27.77 23.01
CA THR A 130 -0.33 28.00 21.97
C THR A 130 -0.06 29.49 21.77
N PRO A 131 0.78 30.12 22.63
CA PRO A 131 0.99 31.58 22.62
C PRO A 131 1.46 32.16 21.27
N LYS A 132 2.19 31.36 20.47
CA LYS A 132 2.67 31.76 19.14
C LYS A 132 1.52 32.12 18.18
N LEU A 133 0.35 31.49 18.32
CA LEU A 133 -0.81 31.74 17.44
C LEU A 133 -1.42 33.14 17.65
N ARG A 134 -1.28 33.74 18.84
CA ARG A 134 -1.82 35.07 19.13
C ARG A 134 -1.27 36.14 18.18
N LYS A 135 -0.01 36.02 17.77
CA LYS A 135 0.60 36.93 16.79
C LYS A 135 -0.10 36.86 15.43
N PHE A 136 -0.38 35.64 14.94
CA PHE A 136 -1.09 35.42 13.68
C PHE A 136 -2.55 35.85 13.77
N TRP A 137 -3.21 35.58 14.89
CA TRP A 137 -4.58 36.03 15.15
C TRP A 137 -4.71 37.56 15.11
N ASN A 138 -3.78 38.27 15.74
CA ASN A 138 -3.75 39.73 15.70
C ASN A 138 -3.44 40.28 14.30
N LEU A 139 -2.64 39.57 13.51
CA LEU A 139 -2.38 39.94 12.11
C LEU A 139 -3.63 39.79 11.25
N ILE A 140 -4.41 38.71 11.44
CA ILE A 140 -5.69 38.51 10.75
C ILE A 140 -6.63 39.68 11.05
N LYS A 141 -6.82 40.04 12.32
CA LYS A 141 -7.66 41.18 12.71
C LYS A 141 -7.21 42.50 12.05
N LYS A 142 -5.90 42.75 12.02
CA LYS A 142 -5.34 43.94 11.35
C LYS A 142 -5.53 43.95 9.84
N ASN A 143 -5.58 42.78 9.20
CA ASN A 143 -5.85 42.67 7.77
C ASN A 143 -7.35 42.84 7.48
N ASP A 144 -8.21 42.33 8.35
CA ASP A 144 -9.67 42.52 8.25
C ASP A 144 -10.05 44.00 8.37
N GLU A 145 -9.34 44.79 9.18
CA GLU A 145 -9.52 46.24 9.29
C GLU A 145 -9.22 46.99 7.97
N LYS A 146 -8.44 46.40 7.06
CA LYS A 146 -8.09 47.00 5.75
C LYS A 146 -9.06 46.61 4.64
N MET A 147 -9.92 45.62 4.86
CA MET A 147 -10.91 45.19 3.89
C MET A 147 -12.06 46.20 3.85
N ASP A 148 -12.66 46.37 2.68
CA ASP A 148 -13.94 47.06 2.55
C ASP A 148 -15.04 46.29 3.31
N GLU A 149 -16.14 46.97 3.60
CA GLU A 149 -17.19 46.42 4.46
C GLU A 149 -17.87 45.19 3.85
N GLU A 150 -18.07 45.19 2.54
CA GLU A 150 -18.70 44.08 1.81
C GLU A 150 -17.80 42.84 1.78
N ALA A 151 -16.52 43.00 1.41
CA ALA A 151 -15.54 41.92 1.41
C ALA A 151 -15.31 41.35 2.82
N ARG A 152 -15.33 42.19 3.86
CA ARG A 152 -15.20 41.76 5.25
C ARG A 152 -16.41 40.95 5.71
N MET A 153 -17.63 41.41 5.40
CA MET A 153 -18.85 40.67 5.73
C MET A 153 -18.91 39.34 5.00
N GLN A 154 -18.50 39.31 3.73
CA GLN A 154 -18.36 38.07 2.98
C GLN A 154 -17.34 37.12 3.63
N ALA A 155 -16.13 37.60 3.93
CA ALA A 155 -15.12 36.79 4.58
C ALA A 155 -15.60 36.24 5.94
N TYR A 156 -16.38 37.00 6.70
CA TYR A 156 -16.96 36.53 7.96
C TYR A 156 -18.04 35.46 7.77
N GLY A 157 -18.84 35.56 6.71
CA GLY A 157 -19.78 34.52 6.31
C GLY A 157 -19.05 33.21 6.00
N GLU A 158 -18.02 33.27 5.15
CA GLU A 158 -17.19 32.12 4.78
C GLU A 158 -16.50 31.47 5.99
N ARG A 159 -15.91 32.29 6.89
CA ARG A 159 -15.24 31.80 8.11
C ARG A 159 -16.18 31.11 9.10
N ARG A 160 -17.46 31.47 9.10
CA ARG A 160 -18.48 30.90 10.00
C ARG A 160 -19.26 29.77 9.35
N PHE A 161 -19.12 29.57 8.04
CA PHE A 161 -19.88 28.61 7.25
C PHE A 161 -19.99 27.22 7.91
N LEU A 162 -18.86 26.56 8.20
CA LEU A 162 -18.86 25.21 8.76
C LEU A 162 -19.52 25.15 10.15
N SER A 163 -19.29 26.17 10.99
CA SER A 163 -19.92 26.25 12.31
C SER A 163 -21.44 26.43 12.22
N GLN A 164 -21.93 27.20 11.25
CA GLN A 164 -23.36 27.41 11.01
C GLN A 164 -23.99 26.15 10.42
N LEU A 165 -23.27 25.46 9.52
CA LEU A 165 -23.72 24.19 8.95
C LEU A 165 -23.88 23.11 10.04
N ILE A 166 -22.97 23.07 11.02
CA ILE A 166 -23.10 22.21 12.21
C ILE A 166 -24.39 22.53 12.99
N GLN A 167 -24.68 23.80 13.25
CA GLN A 167 -25.90 24.18 13.98
C GLN A 167 -27.17 23.78 13.23
N LYS A 168 -27.18 23.96 11.90
CA LYS A 168 -28.26 23.49 11.04
C LYS A 168 -28.42 21.96 11.13
N PHE A 169 -27.33 21.21 11.05
CA PHE A 169 -27.40 19.76 11.22
C PHE A 169 -27.98 19.37 12.58
N ILE A 170 -27.56 20.01 13.67
CA ILE A 170 -28.08 19.71 15.02
C ILE A 170 -29.59 19.96 15.09
N SER A 171 -30.10 21.02 14.43
CA SER A 171 -31.55 21.29 14.39
C SER A 171 -32.30 20.19 13.61
N VAL A 172 -31.76 19.75 12.46
CA VAL A 172 -32.33 18.64 11.68
C VAL A 172 -32.33 17.35 12.50
N LEU A 173 -31.22 17.02 13.16
CA LEU A 173 -31.08 15.81 13.99
C LEU A 173 -32.09 15.80 15.16
N LYS A 174 -32.25 16.93 15.85
CA LYS A 174 -33.23 17.06 16.95
C LYS A 174 -34.69 16.99 16.48
N SER A 175 -34.95 17.28 15.20
CA SER A 175 -36.29 17.16 14.62
C SER A 175 -36.75 15.72 14.39
N ILE A 176 -35.88 14.74 14.63
CA ILE A 176 -36.16 13.30 14.44
C ILE A 176 -36.81 12.73 15.72
N PRO A 177 -38.00 12.10 15.60
CA PRO A 177 -38.66 11.48 16.74
C PRO A 177 -38.01 10.15 17.15
N VAL A 178 -38.10 9.80 18.43
CA VAL A 178 -37.57 8.53 18.98
C VAL A 178 -38.26 7.32 18.36
N SER A 179 -39.59 7.37 18.20
CA SER A 179 -40.41 6.31 17.62
C SER A 179 -41.41 6.88 16.62
N GLY A 180 -41.96 6.01 15.75
CA GLY A 180 -42.88 6.41 14.68
C GLY A 180 -42.21 6.63 13.32
N PRO A 181 -42.99 7.05 12.31
CA PRO A 181 -42.50 7.23 10.94
C PRO A 181 -41.55 8.42 10.83
N ILE A 182 -40.53 8.26 9.99
CA ILE A 182 -39.47 9.25 9.75
C ILE A 182 -39.29 9.44 8.24
N SER A 183 -39.02 10.67 7.81
CA SER A 183 -38.60 10.92 6.42
C SER A 183 -37.17 10.44 6.20
N MET A 184 -36.94 9.63 5.17
CA MET A 184 -35.60 9.19 4.78
C MET A 184 -34.69 10.34 4.35
N ASP A 185 -35.25 11.45 3.87
CA ASP A 185 -34.43 12.63 3.54
C ASP A 185 -33.68 13.17 4.76
N LYS A 186 -34.30 13.10 5.96
CA LYS A 186 -33.64 13.51 7.22
C LYS A 186 -32.51 12.57 7.59
N VAL A 187 -32.74 11.27 7.43
CA VAL A 187 -31.72 10.24 7.70
C VAL A 187 -30.53 10.43 6.76
N HIS A 188 -30.78 10.51 5.45
CA HIS A 188 -29.73 10.68 4.45
C HIS A 188 -28.97 12.01 4.56
N TYR A 189 -29.65 13.10 4.91
CA TYR A 189 -28.98 14.36 5.23
C TYR A 189 -28.03 14.19 6.42
N CYS A 190 -28.48 13.51 7.49
CA CYS A 190 -27.64 13.26 8.65
C CYS A 190 -26.44 12.35 8.31
N GLU A 191 -26.65 11.29 7.53
CA GLU A 191 -25.60 10.37 7.08
C GLU A 191 -24.52 11.10 6.25
N ARG A 192 -24.94 11.85 5.22
CA ARG A 192 -24.01 12.64 4.37
C ARG A 192 -23.33 13.77 5.13
N PHE A 193 -23.98 14.33 6.14
CA PHE A 193 -23.34 15.31 7.00
C PHE A 193 -22.21 14.68 7.83
N ILE A 194 -22.42 13.49 8.42
CA ILE A 194 -21.35 12.78 9.14
C ILE A 194 -20.23 12.38 8.19
N GLU A 195 -20.52 11.95 6.96
CA GLU A 195 -19.52 11.71 5.92
C GLU A 195 -18.65 12.96 5.65
N LEU A 196 -19.26 14.14 5.50
CA LEU A 196 -18.51 15.38 5.34
C LEU A 196 -17.62 15.67 6.56
N MET A 197 -18.13 15.46 7.78
CA MET A 197 -17.33 15.66 9.00
C MET A 197 -16.15 14.69 9.07
N LEU A 198 -16.36 13.43 8.66
CA LEU A 198 -15.33 12.40 8.59
C LEU A 198 -14.20 12.83 7.66
N ASP A 199 -14.52 13.24 6.43
CA ASP A 199 -13.51 13.59 5.44
C ASP A 199 -12.76 14.87 5.80
N LEU A 200 -13.43 15.85 6.41
CA LEU A 200 -12.79 17.05 6.96
C LEU A 200 -11.81 16.71 8.09
N GLU A 201 -12.19 15.80 8.98
CA GLU A 201 -11.36 15.39 10.13
C GLU A 201 -10.23 14.44 9.75
N ALA A 202 -10.38 13.70 8.64
CA ALA A 202 -9.44 12.69 8.16
C ALA A 202 -8.36 13.25 7.20
N LEU A 203 -8.38 14.57 6.92
CA LEU A 203 -7.43 15.27 6.07
C LEU A 203 -6.76 16.41 6.85
N LEU A 204 -5.43 16.40 6.95
CA LEU A 204 -4.72 17.34 7.83
C LEU A 204 -4.97 18.83 7.50
N PRO A 205 -4.93 19.29 6.22
CA PRO A 205 -5.25 20.68 5.86
C PRO A 205 -6.61 21.18 6.36
N THR A 206 -7.65 20.34 6.33
CA THR A 206 -9.00 20.68 6.78
C THR A 206 -9.14 20.52 8.29
N ARG A 207 -8.60 19.44 8.85
CA ARG A 207 -8.61 19.12 10.29
C ARG A 207 -7.97 20.20 11.15
N ARG A 208 -6.82 20.73 10.73
CA ARG A 208 -5.89 21.54 11.53
C ARG A 208 -6.54 22.62 12.41
N TRP A 209 -7.56 23.27 11.89
CA TRP A 209 -8.31 24.31 12.62
C TRP A 209 -9.75 23.88 12.91
N PHE A 210 -10.33 23.05 12.04
CA PHE A 210 -11.70 22.59 12.15
C PHE A 210 -11.95 21.65 13.33
N ASN A 211 -10.99 20.77 13.69
CA ASN A 211 -11.14 19.84 14.82
C ASN A 211 -11.52 20.57 16.13
N THR A 212 -10.93 21.75 16.36
CA THR A 212 -11.27 22.60 17.52
C THR A 212 -12.70 23.16 17.43
N VAL A 213 -13.15 23.54 16.24
CA VAL A 213 -14.52 24.04 16.00
C VAL A 213 -15.54 22.92 16.18
N LEU A 214 -15.22 21.71 15.71
CA LEU A 214 -16.04 20.53 15.87
C LEU A 214 -16.17 20.14 17.36
N ASP A 215 -15.07 20.12 18.12
CA ASP A 215 -15.09 19.88 19.58
C ASP A 215 -15.88 20.97 20.33
N ASP A 216 -15.74 22.25 19.97
CA ASP A 216 -16.49 23.36 20.62
C ASP A 216 -18.00 23.30 20.37
N SER A 217 -18.42 22.65 19.28
CA SER A 217 -19.83 22.46 18.93
C SER A 217 -20.51 21.30 19.67
N HIS A 218 -19.73 20.44 20.34
CA HIS A 218 -20.20 19.23 21.04
C HIS A 218 -20.99 18.26 20.13
N LEU A 219 -20.71 18.26 18.83
CA LEU A 219 -21.43 17.49 17.82
C LEU A 219 -21.52 16.00 18.16
N VAL A 220 -20.40 15.38 18.52
CA VAL A 220 -20.32 13.93 18.78
C VAL A 220 -21.25 13.53 19.92
N VAL A 221 -21.29 14.32 21.00
CA VAL A 221 -22.19 14.10 22.15
C VAL A 221 -23.65 14.25 21.72
N HIS A 222 -23.97 15.26 20.92
CA HIS A 222 -25.31 15.42 20.35
C HIS A 222 -25.74 14.21 19.52
N CYS A 223 -24.84 13.65 18.73
CA CYS A 223 -25.13 12.51 17.87
C CYS A 223 -25.38 11.22 18.66
N TYR A 224 -24.54 10.90 19.66
CA TYR A 224 -24.72 9.68 20.47
C TYR A 224 -26.00 9.70 21.31
N LEU A 225 -26.42 10.87 21.80
CA LEU A 225 -27.66 11.00 22.58
C LEU A 225 -28.92 11.16 21.72
N SER A 226 -28.75 11.28 20.40
CA SER A 226 -29.85 11.58 19.49
C SER A 226 -30.90 10.47 19.42
N SER A 227 -32.13 10.86 19.09
CA SER A 227 -33.20 9.92 18.76
C SER A 227 -32.82 8.98 17.61
N LEU A 228 -32.06 9.47 16.62
CA LEU A 228 -31.64 8.67 15.47
C LEU A 228 -30.73 7.52 15.88
N ALA A 229 -29.74 7.77 16.75
CA ALA A 229 -28.83 6.73 17.23
C ALA A 229 -29.53 5.63 18.05
N LYS A 230 -30.68 5.96 18.67
CA LYS A 230 -31.50 5.00 19.44
C LYS A 230 -32.35 4.08 18.54
N ARG A 231 -32.40 4.31 17.22
CA ARG A 231 -33.16 3.50 16.27
C ARG A 231 -32.28 2.43 15.65
N GLU A 232 -32.52 1.17 16.01
CA GLU A 232 -31.69 0.03 15.58
C GLU A 232 -31.65 -0.19 14.06
N LYS A 233 -32.71 0.14 13.33
CA LYS A 233 -32.79 -0.09 11.87
C LYS A 233 -32.43 1.16 11.07
N GLU A 234 -33.18 2.24 11.24
CA GLU A 234 -32.99 3.45 10.43
C GLU A 234 -31.76 4.25 10.85
N GLY A 235 -31.26 4.08 12.07
CA GLY A 235 -30.06 4.74 12.59
C GLY A 235 -28.78 3.92 12.46
N HIS A 236 -28.83 2.69 11.93
CA HIS A 236 -27.69 1.77 11.94
C HIS A 236 -26.46 2.33 11.20
N LEU A 237 -26.64 2.78 9.96
CA LEU A 237 -25.57 3.40 9.16
C LEU A 237 -25.04 4.67 9.82
N PHE A 238 -25.93 5.51 10.33
CA PHE A 238 -25.56 6.73 11.06
C PHE A 238 -24.67 6.42 12.27
N CYS A 239 -24.99 5.38 13.06
CA CYS A 239 -24.16 4.95 14.19
C CYS A 239 -22.79 4.46 13.75
N GLN A 240 -22.70 3.68 12.66
CA GLN A 240 -21.43 3.22 12.13
C GLN A 240 -20.54 4.37 11.64
N LEU A 241 -21.12 5.34 10.94
CA LEU A 241 -20.42 6.57 10.54
C LEU A 241 -20.01 7.41 11.75
N LEU A 242 -20.86 7.49 12.79
CA LEU A 242 -20.57 8.21 14.02
C LEU A 242 -19.40 7.58 14.78
N ASP A 243 -19.29 6.26 14.82
CA ASP A 243 -18.15 5.55 15.43
C ASP A 243 -16.85 5.87 14.70
N MET A 244 -16.88 5.94 13.36
CA MET A 244 -15.74 6.43 12.58
C MET A 244 -15.40 7.90 12.91
N LEU A 245 -16.40 8.75 13.15
CA LEU A 245 -16.17 10.16 13.46
C LEU A 245 -15.58 10.32 14.85
N LYS A 246 -16.06 9.52 15.82
CA LYS A 246 -15.48 9.42 17.15
C LYS A 246 -14.01 9.01 17.09
N PHE A 247 -13.66 8.07 16.19
CA PHE A 247 -12.28 7.68 15.98
C PHE A 247 -11.41 8.84 15.49
N TYR A 248 -11.85 9.60 14.48
CA TYR A 248 -11.06 10.72 13.94
C TYR A 248 -11.02 11.96 14.86
N THR A 249 -12.13 12.34 15.49
CA THR A 249 -12.12 13.44 16.49
C THR A 249 -11.17 13.15 17.65
N GLY A 250 -11.03 11.87 18.02
CA GLY A 250 -10.08 11.41 19.01
C GLY A 250 -8.69 11.05 18.46
N PHE A 251 -8.40 11.24 17.18
CA PHE A 251 -7.21 10.69 16.53
C PHE A 251 -5.89 11.14 17.19
N GLU A 252 -4.92 10.23 17.27
CA GLU A 252 -3.63 10.42 17.94
C GLU A 252 -2.65 11.26 17.10
N ILE A 253 -3.03 12.50 16.78
CA ILE A 253 -2.24 13.45 15.99
C ILE A 253 -2.20 14.82 16.66
N ASN A 254 -1.06 15.51 16.53
CA ASN A 254 -0.96 16.91 16.86
C ASN A 254 -1.41 17.76 15.67
N ASP A 255 -2.57 18.41 15.77
CA ASP A 255 -3.16 19.21 14.69
C ASP A 255 -2.22 20.30 14.14
N GLN A 256 -1.30 20.82 14.96
CA GLN A 256 -0.43 21.92 14.56
C GLN A 256 0.83 21.46 13.83
N THR A 257 1.45 20.38 14.28
CA THR A 257 2.67 19.84 13.68
C THR A 257 2.39 18.81 12.59
N GLY A 258 1.25 18.13 12.65
CA GLY A 258 0.92 16.99 11.80
C GLY A 258 1.57 15.66 12.25
N ASN A 259 2.32 15.67 13.36
CA ASN A 259 2.99 14.46 13.85
C ASN A 259 2.04 13.60 14.66
N ALA A 260 2.22 12.27 14.58
CA ALA A 260 1.56 11.33 15.48
C ALA A 260 1.91 11.64 16.95
N LEU A 261 0.93 11.53 17.84
CA LEU A 261 1.15 11.67 19.27
C LEU A 261 1.78 10.41 19.83
N THR A 262 2.79 10.58 20.69
CA THR A 262 3.37 9.49 21.46
C THR A 262 2.45 9.07 22.61
N GLU A 263 2.63 7.86 23.13
CA GLU A 263 1.88 7.37 24.30
C GLU A 263 2.02 8.29 25.53
N ASN A 264 3.21 8.85 25.73
CA ASN A 264 3.48 9.82 26.80
C ASN A 264 2.70 11.12 26.61
N GLU A 265 2.65 11.65 25.39
CA GLU A 265 1.89 12.87 25.07
C GLU A 265 0.39 12.64 25.26
N MET A 266 -0.13 11.49 24.83
CA MET A 266 -1.53 11.12 25.07
C MET A 266 -1.87 11.06 26.56
N THR A 267 -1.02 10.39 27.34
CA THR A 267 -1.19 10.30 28.79
C THR A 267 -1.15 11.68 29.44
N THR A 268 -0.23 12.54 29.00
CA THR A 268 -0.12 13.93 29.47
C THR A 268 -1.38 14.74 29.13
N ILE A 269 -1.90 14.65 27.91
CA ILE A 269 -3.14 15.33 27.50
C ILE A 269 -4.31 14.90 28.39
N HIS A 270 -4.44 13.61 28.67
CA HIS A 270 -5.48 13.08 29.55
C HIS A 270 -5.33 13.59 30.99
N TYR A 271 -4.12 13.53 31.55
CA TYR A 271 -3.86 13.96 32.92
C TYR A 271 -4.04 15.48 33.08
N ASP A 272 -3.68 16.27 32.08
CA ASP A 272 -3.91 17.72 32.08
C ASP A 272 -5.42 18.04 32.08
N ARG A 273 -6.24 17.27 31.34
CA ARG A 273 -7.70 17.42 31.34
C ARG A 273 -8.27 17.14 32.73
N ILE A 274 -7.96 15.97 33.31
CA ILE A 274 -8.42 15.61 34.67
C ILE A 274 -7.93 16.63 35.70
N THR A 275 -6.66 17.04 35.64
CA THR A 275 -6.10 18.03 36.57
C THR A 275 -6.82 19.37 36.46
N SER A 276 -7.16 19.82 35.24
CA SER A 276 -7.92 21.05 35.06
C SER A 276 -9.34 20.97 35.64
N LEU A 277 -9.98 19.81 35.51
CA LEU A 277 -11.29 19.52 36.09
C LEU A 277 -11.22 19.44 37.63
N GLN A 278 -10.19 18.80 38.19
CA GLN A 278 -9.96 18.76 39.64
C GLN A 278 -9.70 20.15 40.23
N ARG A 279 -8.97 21.02 39.51
CA ARG A 279 -8.77 22.42 39.94
C ARG A 279 -10.08 23.19 39.99
N ALA A 280 -10.93 23.02 38.97
CA ALA A 280 -12.26 23.64 38.95
C ALA A 280 -13.14 23.11 40.09
N ALA A 281 -13.14 21.79 40.30
CA ALA A 281 -13.84 21.12 41.40
C ALA A 281 -13.40 21.66 42.77
N PHE A 282 -12.09 21.68 43.05
CA PHE A 282 -11.54 22.12 44.33
C PHE A 282 -11.89 23.58 44.67
N ALA A 283 -11.83 24.47 43.67
CA ALA A 283 -11.98 25.90 43.90
C ALA A 283 -13.45 26.34 44.01
N HIS A 284 -14.37 25.64 43.35
CA HIS A 284 -15.72 26.16 43.12
C HIS A 284 -16.87 25.21 43.52
N PHE A 285 -16.61 23.91 43.74
CA PHE A 285 -17.66 22.90 43.93
C PHE A 285 -17.39 22.03 45.17
N PRO A 286 -17.95 22.37 46.35
CA PRO A 286 -17.79 21.60 47.57
C PRO A 286 -18.22 20.13 47.45
N GLU A 287 -19.22 19.86 46.61
CA GLU A 287 -19.75 18.52 46.35
C GLU A 287 -18.73 17.60 45.65
N LEU A 288 -17.72 18.19 45.01
CA LEU A 288 -16.65 17.49 44.28
C LEU A 288 -15.30 17.53 45.00
N TYR A 289 -15.28 17.85 46.30
CA TYR A 289 -14.04 17.98 47.08
C TYR A 289 -13.22 16.68 47.11
N ASP A 290 -13.86 15.54 47.37
CA ASP A 290 -13.20 14.23 47.40
C ASP A 290 -12.65 13.82 46.03
N PHE A 291 -13.39 14.13 44.96
CA PHE A 291 -12.94 13.94 43.58
C PHE A 291 -11.68 14.77 43.28
N ALA A 292 -11.65 16.02 43.74
CA ALA A 292 -10.55 16.94 43.48
C ALA A 292 -9.22 16.53 44.14
N LEU A 293 -9.29 15.78 45.25
CA LEU A 293 -8.12 15.29 46.01
C LEU A 293 -7.69 13.87 45.63
N SER A 294 -8.53 13.16 44.88
CA SER A 294 -8.26 11.78 44.49
C SER A 294 -7.17 11.66 43.41
N ASN A 295 -6.47 10.54 43.39
CA ASN A 295 -5.53 10.23 42.30
C ASN A 295 -6.28 10.04 40.98
N VAL A 296 -5.68 10.44 39.86
CA VAL A 296 -6.29 10.36 38.52
C VAL A 296 -6.85 8.97 38.22
N ALA A 297 -6.08 7.91 38.47
CA ALA A 297 -6.48 6.53 38.17
C ALA A 297 -7.72 6.04 38.96
N ALA A 298 -8.11 6.72 40.05
CA ALA A 298 -9.32 6.38 40.80
C ALA A 298 -10.58 7.03 40.21
N VAL A 299 -10.41 8.11 39.42
CA VAL A 299 -11.51 8.99 39.01
C VAL A 299 -11.65 9.14 37.50
N ASP A 300 -10.74 8.60 36.69
CA ASP A 300 -10.69 8.81 35.24
C ASP A 300 -11.40 7.72 34.42
N THR A 301 -11.94 6.68 35.06
CA THR A 301 -12.76 5.67 34.37
C THR A 301 -14.18 6.18 34.16
N ARG A 302 -14.84 5.72 33.09
CA ARG A 302 -16.23 6.08 32.80
C ARG A 302 -17.15 5.81 33.99
N ASP A 303 -17.04 4.62 34.59
CA ASP A 303 -17.85 4.23 35.76
C ASP A 303 -17.62 5.13 36.97
N SER A 304 -16.37 5.52 37.26
CA SER A 304 -16.05 6.44 38.35
C SER A 304 -16.62 7.84 38.08
N LEU A 305 -16.46 8.36 36.85
CA LEU A 305 -16.98 9.67 36.46
C LEU A 305 -18.51 9.70 36.55
N VAL A 306 -19.20 8.69 35.99
CA VAL A 306 -20.67 8.61 36.08
C VAL A 306 -21.09 8.59 37.55
N LYS A 307 -20.49 7.74 38.38
CA LYS A 307 -20.82 7.65 39.82
C LYS A 307 -20.66 8.99 40.56
N LEU A 308 -19.70 9.82 40.16
CA LEU A 308 -19.40 11.11 40.81
C LEU A 308 -20.26 12.26 40.28
N PHE A 309 -20.51 12.31 38.98
CA PHE A 309 -21.20 13.43 38.32
C PHE A 309 -22.71 13.21 38.18
N GLU A 310 -23.19 11.97 38.12
CA GLU A 310 -24.63 11.65 38.03
C GLU A 310 -25.46 12.20 39.20
N PRO A 311 -24.99 12.22 40.47
CA PRO A 311 -25.77 12.81 41.58
C PRO A 311 -25.95 14.32 41.47
N LEU A 312 -25.15 15.03 40.67
CA LEU A 312 -25.17 16.49 40.58
C LEU A 312 -26.39 17.00 39.80
N SER A 313 -26.78 18.25 40.08
CA SER A 313 -27.85 18.93 39.35
C SER A 313 -27.37 19.44 37.99
N SER A 314 -28.30 19.63 37.04
CA SER A 314 -28.00 20.20 35.72
C SER A 314 -27.30 21.56 35.81
N ASN A 315 -27.65 22.38 36.81
CA ASN A 315 -27.03 23.70 37.01
C ASN A 315 -25.56 23.57 37.44
N VAL A 316 -25.25 22.63 38.33
CA VAL A 316 -23.86 22.37 38.75
C VAL A 316 -23.04 21.81 37.59
N LEU A 317 -23.56 20.84 36.84
CA LEU A 317 -22.87 20.27 35.66
C LEU A 317 -22.59 21.34 34.59
N HIS A 318 -23.56 22.24 34.35
CA HIS A 318 -23.38 23.37 33.44
C HIS A 318 -22.27 24.30 33.94
N GLN A 319 -22.28 24.66 35.23
CA GLN A 319 -21.26 25.51 35.81
C GLN A 319 -19.87 24.89 35.67
N VAL A 320 -19.71 23.59 35.98
CA VAL A 320 -18.45 22.84 35.77
C VAL A 320 -17.99 22.95 34.31
N ALA A 321 -18.87 22.65 33.35
CA ALA A 321 -18.57 22.78 31.92
C ALA A 321 -18.17 24.22 31.53
N SER A 322 -18.78 25.24 32.14
CA SER A 322 -18.45 26.64 31.88
C SER A 322 -17.07 27.06 32.39
N TYR A 323 -16.59 26.49 33.50
CA TYR A 323 -15.23 26.70 34.01
C TYR A 323 -14.18 26.06 33.10
N LEU A 324 -14.53 24.95 32.45
CA LEU A 324 -13.70 24.28 31.44
C LEU A 324 -13.77 24.92 30.06
N CYS A 325 -14.47 26.06 29.92
CA CYS A 325 -14.68 26.78 28.66
C CYS A 325 -15.42 25.95 27.59
N LEU A 326 -16.26 24.99 28.01
CA LEU A 326 -17.07 24.16 27.12
C LEU A 326 -18.44 24.79 26.84
N LEU A 327 -19.00 25.48 27.82
CA LEU A 327 -20.29 26.17 27.72
C LEU A 327 -20.16 27.63 28.16
N PRO A 328 -21.08 28.51 27.73
CA PRO A 328 -21.17 29.86 28.27
C PRO A 328 -21.44 29.83 29.79
N PRO A 329 -21.07 30.89 30.53
CA PRO A 329 -21.38 30.97 31.96
C PRO A 329 -22.89 31.00 32.19
N LEU A 330 -23.37 30.21 33.15
CA LEU A 330 -24.77 30.23 33.58
C LEU A 330 -25.04 31.50 34.42
N PRO A 331 -25.94 32.40 34.00
CA PRO A 331 -26.29 33.59 34.77
C PRO A 331 -26.90 33.22 36.13
N GLY A 332 -26.64 34.04 37.15
CA GLY A 332 -27.16 33.79 38.50
C GLY A 332 -28.70 33.82 38.53
N GLY A 333 -29.31 32.70 38.94
CA GLY A 333 -30.77 32.55 39.04
C GLY A 333 -31.47 31.96 37.81
N GLU A 334 -30.74 31.60 36.74
CA GLU A 334 -31.29 30.86 35.60
C GLU A 334 -30.98 29.35 35.68
N ASP A 335 -31.94 28.53 35.24
CA ASP A 335 -31.73 27.10 35.05
C ASP A 335 -31.02 26.81 33.72
N SER A 336 -30.23 25.73 33.70
CA SER A 336 -29.58 25.27 32.48
C SER A 336 -30.60 24.95 31.38
N ARG A 337 -30.37 25.50 30.18
CA ARG A 337 -31.14 25.16 28.97
C ARG A 337 -30.80 23.78 28.39
N TRP A 338 -29.75 23.15 28.91
CA TRP A 338 -29.26 21.84 28.45
C TRP A 338 -29.76 20.73 29.37
N GLU A 339 -30.12 19.61 28.76
CA GLU A 339 -30.57 18.40 29.46
C GLU A 339 -29.43 17.81 30.32
N LYS A 340 -29.81 17.19 31.44
CA LYS A 340 -28.85 16.59 32.38
C LYS A 340 -27.99 15.52 31.71
N GLU A 341 -28.61 14.64 30.91
CA GLU A 341 -27.92 13.57 30.19
C GLU A 341 -26.84 14.12 29.25
N PHE A 342 -27.13 15.22 28.55
CA PHE A 342 -26.17 15.89 27.69
C PHE A 342 -24.97 16.45 28.47
N LEU A 343 -25.24 17.16 29.57
CA LEU A 343 -24.17 17.74 30.40
C LEU A 343 -23.30 16.68 31.05
N LEU A 344 -23.93 15.58 31.51
CA LEU A 344 -23.22 14.44 32.07
C LEU A 344 -22.32 13.79 31.01
N GLU A 345 -22.86 13.46 29.85
CA GLU A 345 -22.07 12.83 28.77
C GLU A 345 -20.95 13.75 28.28
N LEU A 346 -21.18 15.06 28.19
CA LEU A 346 -20.16 16.05 27.80
C LEU A 346 -18.96 16.01 28.76
N LEU A 347 -19.20 15.94 30.06
CA LEU A 347 -18.13 15.88 31.05
C LEU A 347 -17.48 14.49 31.09
N VAL A 348 -18.26 13.41 31.01
CA VAL A 348 -17.76 12.03 31.06
C VAL A 348 -16.92 11.71 29.84
N SER A 349 -17.46 11.84 28.62
CA SER A 349 -16.77 11.49 27.37
C SER A 349 -15.47 12.27 27.15
N ARG A 350 -15.38 13.50 27.66
CA ARG A 350 -14.17 14.33 27.54
C ARG A 350 -13.02 13.87 28.44
N HIS A 351 -13.34 13.28 29.59
CA HIS A 351 -12.41 12.96 30.67
C HIS A 351 -12.26 11.45 30.92
N GLU A 352 -13.04 10.60 30.26
CA GLU A 352 -12.88 9.15 30.39
C GLU A 352 -11.55 8.68 29.81
N ARG A 353 -10.98 7.66 30.45
CA ARG A 353 -9.79 6.98 29.95
C ARG A 353 -10.07 6.38 28.58
N ARG A 354 -9.21 6.71 27.62
CA ARG A 354 -9.26 6.16 26.26
C ARG A 354 -8.23 5.05 26.10
N ILE A 355 -8.61 3.97 25.42
CA ILE A 355 -7.65 2.98 24.93
C ILE A 355 -6.92 3.57 23.71
N SER A 356 -5.65 3.20 23.51
CA SER A 356 -4.92 3.65 22.32
C SER A 356 -5.44 2.97 21.07
N GLN A 357 -5.20 3.58 19.91
CA GLN A 357 -5.58 3.03 18.61
C GLN A 357 -4.94 1.65 18.37
N ILE A 358 -3.70 1.46 18.82
CA ILE A 358 -2.98 0.19 18.76
C ILE A 358 -3.69 -0.89 19.59
N GLN A 359 -4.14 -0.56 20.82
CA GLN A 359 -4.89 -1.50 21.65
C GLN A 359 -6.23 -1.87 21.02
N GLN A 360 -6.96 -0.88 20.49
CA GLN A 360 -8.23 -1.11 19.79
C GLN A 360 -8.06 -2.02 18.58
N LEU A 361 -7.02 -1.81 17.78
CA LEU A 361 -6.65 -2.66 16.65
C LEU A 361 -6.29 -4.09 17.09
N ASN A 362 -5.48 -4.24 18.14
CA ASN A 362 -5.02 -5.55 18.59
C ASN A 362 -6.16 -6.43 19.14
N GLN A 363 -7.23 -5.81 19.63
CA GLN A 363 -8.45 -6.48 20.06
C GLN A 363 -9.38 -6.89 18.90
N MET A 364 -9.12 -6.43 17.67
CA MET A 364 -9.96 -6.78 16.52
C MET A 364 -9.72 -8.23 16.06
N PRO A 365 -10.79 -9.03 15.91
CA PRO A 365 -10.73 -10.30 15.20
C PRO A 365 -10.32 -10.12 13.74
N LEU A 366 -9.53 -11.05 13.20
CA LEU A 366 -9.12 -11.01 11.80
C LEU A 366 -10.15 -11.63 10.84
N TYR A 367 -11.08 -12.44 11.37
CA TYR A 367 -12.12 -13.09 10.59
C TYR A 367 -13.46 -12.37 10.74
N PRO A 368 -14.25 -12.25 9.67
CA PRO A 368 -15.61 -11.73 9.77
C PRO A 368 -16.55 -12.77 10.40
N THR A 369 -17.55 -12.29 11.14
CA THR A 369 -18.64 -13.09 11.73
C THR A 369 -19.95 -12.84 11.00
N GLU A 370 -20.98 -13.60 11.32
CA GLU A 370 -22.33 -13.45 10.77
C GLU A 370 -22.90 -12.03 10.91
N LYS A 371 -22.47 -11.27 11.93
CA LYS A 371 -22.90 -9.89 12.16
C LYS A 371 -22.33 -8.89 11.15
N ILE A 372 -21.22 -9.26 10.49
CA ILE A 372 -20.49 -8.41 9.54
C ILE A 372 -20.75 -8.85 8.10
N ILE A 373 -20.76 -10.16 7.85
CA ILE A 373 -20.79 -10.74 6.49
C ILE A 373 -21.99 -10.25 5.67
N TRP A 374 -23.16 -10.06 6.30
CA TRP A 374 -24.39 -9.61 5.65
C TRP A 374 -24.78 -8.17 5.97
N ASP A 375 -23.91 -7.39 6.61
CA ASP A 375 -24.16 -5.97 6.84
C ASP A 375 -23.75 -5.14 5.61
N GLU A 376 -24.74 -4.74 4.81
CA GLU A 376 -24.50 -4.09 3.50
C GLU A 376 -23.98 -2.65 3.62
N ASN A 377 -24.02 -2.05 4.81
CA ASN A 377 -23.44 -0.72 5.07
C ASN A 377 -21.90 -0.73 5.03
N ILE A 378 -21.30 -1.88 5.32
CA ILE A 378 -19.84 -2.11 5.39
C ILE A 378 -19.37 -3.22 4.43
N VAL A 379 -20.25 -4.14 4.04
CA VAL A 379 -20.02 -5.18 3.03
C VAL A 379 -21.10 -5.05 1.95
N PRO A 380 -21.04 -3.99 1.13
CA PRO A 380 -22.03 -3.73 0.09
C PRO A 380 -22.10 -4.88 -0.92
N THR A 381 -23.22 -5.01 -1.63
CA THR A 381 -23.30 -5.90 -2.80
C THR A 381 -22.80 -5.20 -4.06
N GLU A 382 -22.54 -5.96 -5.12
CA GLU A 382 -22.18 -5.42 -6.45
C GLU A 382 -23.26 -4.48 -7.03
N TYR A 383 -24.50 -4.56 -6.53
CA TYR A 383 -25.64 -3.73 -6.95
C TYR A 383 -25.62 -2.31 -6.37
N TYR A 384 -24.60 -1.95 -5.59
CA TYR A 384 -24.50 -0.63 -4.98
C TYR A 384 -24.49 0.49 -6.04
N SER A 385 -25.51 1.36 -5.97
CA SER A 385 -25.77 2.40 -6.96
C SER A 385 -24.86 3.63 -6.83
N GLY A 386 -24.25 3.85 -5.66
CA GLY A 386 -23.51 5.08 -5.34
C GLY A 386 -24.36 6.20 -4.74
N GLU A 387 -25.69 6.03 -4.58
CA GLU A 387 -26.58 7.11 -4.10
C GLU A 387 -26.48 7.35 -2.59
N GLY A 388 -26.45 6.29 -1.78
CA GLY A 388 -26.19 6.36 -0.34
C GLY A 388 -24.70 6.32 -0.03
N CYS A 389 -24.28 6.78 1.16
CA CYS A 389 -22.92 6.58 1.63
C CYS A 389 -22.74 5.20 2.28
N LEU A 390 -21.50 4.80 2.53
CA LEU A 390 -21.13 3.57 3.22
C LEU A 390 -20.21 3.89 4.40
N ALA A 391 -20.21 3.04 5.43
CA ALA A 391 -19.31 3.19 6.58
C ALA A 391 -17.92 2.60 6.26
N LEU A 392 -17.30 3.12 5.20
CA LEU A 392 -16.03 2.66 4.66
C LEU A 392 -14.98 3.78 4.65
N PRO A 393 -13.69 3.46 4.92
CA PRO A 393 -12.61 4.42 4.68
C PRO A 393 -12.52 4.80 3.20
N LYS A 394 -12.01 6.00 2.90
CA LYS A 394 -11.71 6.44 1.53
C LYS A 394 -10.21 6.51 1.29
N LEU A 395 -9.75 6.01 0.14
CA LEU A 395 -8.39 6.23 -0.38
C LEU A 395 -8.43 7.42 -1.34
N ASN A 396 -7.65 8.46 -1.03
CA ASN A 396 -7.53 9.62 -1.91
C ASN A 396 -6.05 10.00 -2.09
N LEU A 397 -5.63 11.16 -1.60
CA LEU A 397 -4.24 11.62 -1.74
C LEU A 397 -3.46 11.51 -0.44
N GLN A 398 -4.10 11.90 0.66
CA GLN A 398 -3.45 12.17 1.94
C GLN A 398 -4.00 11.30 3.06
N PHE A 399 -3.13 11.05 4.04
CA PHE A 399 -3.43 10.33 5.28
C PHE A 399 -2.82 11.11 6.45
N LEU A 400 -3.43 11.03 7.62
CA LEU A 400 -2.99 11.79 8.80
C LEU A 400 -1.61 11.31 9.29
N THR A 401 -1.43 10.00 9.41
CA THR A 401 -0.21 9.35 9.90
C THR A 401 -0.04 7.99 9.22
N LEU A 402 1.11 7.33 9.41
CA LEU A 402 1.29 5.94 8.95
C LEU A 402 0.25 4.98 9.57
N HIS A 403 -0.19 5.24 10.81
CA HIS A 403 -1.22 4.44 11.44
C HIS A 403 -2.57 4.60 10.73
N ASP A 404 -2.99 5.83 10.40
CA ASP A 404 -4.18 6.09 9.60
C ASP A 404 -4.10 5.38 8.24
N TYR A 405 -3.00 5.58 7.52
CA TYR A 405 -2.73 4.94 6.24
C TYR A 405 -2.88 3.41 6.31
N LEU A 406 -2.26 2.76 7.30
CA LEU A 406 -2.32 1.31 7.48
C LEU A 406 -3.72 0.85 7.89
N LEU A 407 -4.41 1.59 8.75
CA LEU A 407 -5.74 1.21 9.26
C LEU A 407 -6.83 1.33 8.19
N ARG A 408 -6.80 2.35 7.34
CA ARG A 408 -7.75 2.46 6.21
C ARG A 408 -7.59 1.27 5.27
N ASN A 409 -6.35 0.96 4.90
CA ASN A 409 -6.03 -0.19 4.06
C ASN A 409 -6.41 -1.52 4.74
N PHE A 410 -6.14 -1.68 6.04
CA PHE A 410 -6.56 -2.85 6.82
C PHE A 410 -8.07 -3.07 6.74
N ASN A 411 -8.85 -2.02 7.01
CA ASN A 411 -10.31 -2.12 7.01
C ASN A 411 -10.88 -2.38 5.61
N LEU A 412 -10.39 -1.69 4.59
CA LEU A 412 -10.84 -1.92 3.21
C LEU A 412 -10.53 -3.34 2.75
N PHE A 413 -9.31 -3.82 2.98
CA PHE A 413 -8.92 -5.18 2.65
C PHE A 413 -9.77 -6.22 3.41
N ARG A 414 -10.04 -5.98 4.70
CA ARG A 414 -10.87 -6.85 5.54
C ARG A 414 -12.31 -6.92 5.04
N LEU A 415 -12.91 -5.79 4.70
CA LEU A 415 -14.32 -5.70 4.32
C LEU A 415 -14.56 -6.16 2.86
N GLU A 416 -13.64 -5.87 1.95
CA GLU A 416 -13.72 -6.34 0.56
C GLU A 416 -13.58 -7.86 0.48
N SER A 417 -12.58 -8.43 1.17
CA SER A 417 -12.44 -9.90 1.24
C SER A 417 -13.64 -10.58 1.91
N THR A 418 -14.33 -9.89 2.83
CA THR A 418 -15.57 -10.39 3.45
C THR A 418 -16.70 -10.56 2.44
N TYR A 419 -16.77 -9.73 1.39
CA TYR A 419 -17.75 -9.91 0.32
C TYR A 419 -17.53 -11.23 -0.43
N GLU A 420 -16.28 -11.58 -0.76
CA GLU A 420 -15.98 -12.86 -1.39
C GLU A 420 -16.36 -14.04 -0.48
N ILE A 421 -16.07 -13.91 0.83
CA ILE A 421 -16.43 -14.91 1.82
C ILE A 421 -17.95 -15.10 1.88
N ARG A 422 -18.74 -14.02 1.80
CA ARG A 422 -20.20 -14.08 1.69
C ARG A 422 -20.62 -14.92 0.48
N GLN A 423 -20.07 -14.64 -0.70
CA GLN A 423 -20.41 -15.38 -1.93
C GLN A 423 -20.07 -16.88 -1.82
N ASP A 424 -18.90 -17.20 -1.28
CA ASP A 424 -18.46 -18.59 -1.09
C ASP A 424 -19.36 -19.35 -0.10
N ILE A 425 -19.75 -18.71 1.01
CA ILE A 425 -20.67 -19.30 2.00
C ILE A 425 -22.05 -19.50 1.39
N GLU A 426 -22.61 -18.48 0.73
CA GLU A 426 -23.93 -18.54 0.13
C GLU A 426 -24.03 -19.64 -0.93
N ASP A 427 -23.03 -19.78 -1.82
CA ASP A 427 -23.04 -20.83 -2.85
C ASP A 427 -22.88 -22.23 -2.25
N SER A 428 -21.89 -22.43 -1.37
CA SER A 428 -21.54 -23.76 -0.85
C SER A 428 -22.61 -24.31 0.10
N VAL A 429 -23.10 -23.51 1.06
CA VAL A 429 -24.13 -23.94 2.03
C VAL A 429 -25.47 -24.16 1.32
N SER A 430 -25.84 -23.33 0.36
CA SER A 430 -27.07 -23.53 -0.43
C SER A 430 -27.04 -24.85 -1.22
N ARG A 431 -25.87 -25.28 -1.71
CA ARG A 431 -25.71 -26.58 -2.39
C ARG A 431 -25.86 -27.77 -1.44
N MET A 432 -25.47 -27.62 -0.18
CA MET A 432 -25.65 -28.66 0.85
C MET A 432 -27.13 -28.86 1.24
N LYS A 433 -27.99 -27.86 0.99
CA LYS A 433 -29.44 -27.89 1.26
C LYS A 433 -29.76 -28.31 2.70
N PRO A 434 -29.49 -27.44 3.70
CA PRO A 434 -29.77 -27.75 5.09
C PRO A 434 -31.29 -27.78 5.35
N TRP A 435 -31.81 -28.91 5.77
CA TRP A 435 -33.23 -29.09 6.12
C TRP A 435 -33.40 -29.55 7.57
N LEU A 436 -34.57 -29.26 8.12
CA LEU A 436 -34.98 -29.73 9.43
C LEU A 436 -35.24 -31.25 9.39
N SER A 437 -34.64 -31.97 10.32
CA SER A 437 -34.90 -33.40 10.58
C SER A 437 -36.03 -33.60 11.60
N GLU A 438 -36.48 -34.84 11.78
CA GLU A 438 -37.65 -35.18 12.62
C GLU A 438 -37.53 -34.76 14.10
N TYR A 439 -36.31 -34.73 14.65
CA TYR A 439 -36.06 -34.37 16.06
C TYR A 439 -35.35 -33.01 16.23
N GLY A 440 -35.49 -32.11 15.25
CA GLY A 440 -34.95 -30.75 15.34
C GLY A 440 -33.45 -30.62 15.01
N GLY A 441 -32.79 -31.68 14.55
CA GLY A 441 -31.43 -31.63 14.00
C GLY A 441 -31.41 -31.19 12.53
N VAL A 442 -30.21 -31.04 11.95
CA VAL A 442 -30.00 -30.75 10.53
C VAL A 442 -29.82 -32.03 9.71
N VAL A 443 -30.42 -32.07 8.53
CA VAL A 443 -30.09 -33.04 7.47
C VAL A 443 -29.69 -32.30 6.20
N PHE A 444 -28.58 -32.70 5.58
CA PHE A 444 -28.10 -32.10 4.34
C PHE A 444 -28.62 -32.89 3.14
N GLY A 445 -29.51 -32.29 2.35
CA GLY A 445 -30.09 -32.90 1.16
C GLY A 445 -29.23 -32.85 -0.10
N GLY A 446 -28.08 -32.18 -0.03
CA GLY A 446 -27.13 -32.04 -1.13
C GLY A 446 -25.68 -32.12 -0.66
N TRP A 447 -24.74 -31.91 -1.58
CA TRP A 447 -23.31 -31.94 -1.33
C TRP A 447 -22.64 -30.73 -1.98
N ALA A 448 -21.51 -30.31 -1.41
CA ALA A 448 -20.70 -29.22 -1.95
C ALA A 448 -19.23 -29.67 -2.07
N ARG A 449 -18.54 -29.19 -3.12
CA ARG A 449 -17.10 -29.43 -3.29
C ARG A 449 -16.26 -28.73 -2.21
N MET A 450 -16.67 -27.51 -1.86
CA MET A 450 -15.94 -26.58 -0.99
C MET A 450 -16.37 -26.62 0.48
N ALA A 451 -17.47 -27.32 0.81
CA ALA A 451 -17.96 -27.43 2.18
C ALA A 451 -18.30 -28.88 2.53
N GLN A 452 -18.07 -29.27 3.79
CA GLN A 452 -18.33 -30.61 4.31
C GLN A 452 -19.02 -30.54 5.67
N PRO A 453 -19.92 -31.50 5.99
CA PRO A 453 -20.47 -31.63 7.33
C PRO A 453 -19.36 -31.93 8.34
N ILE A 454 -19.39 -31.25 9.48
CA ILE A 454 -18.51 -31.54 10.61
C ILE A 454 -19.07 -32.76 11.34
N VAL A 455 -18.20 -33.76 11.58
CA VAL A 455 -18.52 -34.97 12.35
C VAL A 455 -18.27 -34.71 13.84
N SER A 456 -17.17 -34.07 14.16
CA SER A 456 -16.85 -33.63 15.52
C SER A 456 -15.98 -32.38 15.49
N PHE A 457 -16.18 -31.52 16.48
CA PHE A 457 -15.36 -30.33 16.73
C PHE A 457 -15.06 -30.25 18.22
N THR A 458 -13.82 -29.96 18.58
CA THR A 458 -13.43 -29.84 19.99
C THR A 458 -12.29 -28.84 20.14
N VAL A 459 -12.44 -27.88 21.05
CA VAL A 459 -11.34 -27.00 21.45
C VAL A 459 -10.36 -27.79 22.31
N VAL A 460 -9.10 -27.88 21.88
CA VAL A 460 -8.08 -28.76 22.48
C VAL A 460 -7.03 -27.99 23.29
N GLU A 461 -6.86 -26.69 23.03
CA GLU A 461 -5.94 -25.84 23.78
C GLU A 461 -6.48 -24.42 23.89
N VAL A 462 -6.47 -23.88 25.10
CA VAL A 462 -6.60 -22.45 25.39
C VAL A 462 -5.37 -22.04 26.19
N ALA A 463 -4.45 -21.34 25.54
CA ALA A 463 -3.22 -20.87 26.20
C ALA A 463 -3.51 -19.68 27.12
N LYS A 464 -2.63 -19.43 28.09
CA LYS A 464 -2.72 -18.23 28.93
C LYS A 464 -2.47 -16.97 28.11
N PRO A 465 -3.11 -15.83 28.43
CA PRO A 465 -2.79 -14.52 27.86
C PRO A 465 -1.33 -14.12 28.11
N ASN A 466 -0.77 -13.28 27.23
CA ASN A 466 0.45 -12.55 27.56
C ASN A 466 0.15 -11.48 28.62
N ILE A 467 1.20 -10.98 29.29
CA ILE A 467 1.05 -9.93 30.31
C ILE A 467 0.52 -8.66 29.64
N GLY A 468 -0.60 -8.13 30.15
CA GLY A 468 -1.25 -6.91 29.64
C GLY A 468 -2.34 -7.16 28.61
N GLU A 469 -2.32 -8.31 27.94
CA GLU A 469 -3.37 -8.72 27.01
C GLU A 469 -4.52 -9.40 27.76
N ASN A 470 -5.76 -9.18 27.32
CA ASN A 470 -6.96 -9.78 27.91
C ASN A 470 -7.52 -10.96 27.09
N TRP A 471 -6.81 -11.40 26.04
CA TRP A 471 -7.15 -12.56 25.21
C TRP A 471 -6.08 -13.66 25.34
N PRO A 472 -6.43 -14.94 25.10
CA PRO A 472 -5.45 -16.02 25.15
C PRO A 472 -4.38 -15.85 24.06
N MET A 473 -3.11 -16.22 24.35
CA MET A 473 -2.05 -16.17 23.34
C MET A 473 -2.37 -17.04 22.11
N ARG A 474 -3.10 -18.13 22.32
CA ARG A 474 -3.42 -19.11 21.29
C ARG A 474 -4.62 -19.95 21.66
N VAL A 475 -5.44 -20.27 20.67
CA VAL A 475 -6.54 -21.22 20.79
C VAL A 475 -6.44 -22.23 19.65
N ARG A 476 -6.54 -23.53 19.97
CA ARG A 476 -6.56 -24.61 18.97
C ARG A 476 -7.78 -25.49 19.11
N ALA A 477 -8.26 -25.99 17.99
CA ALA A 477 -9.33 -26.97 17.92
C ALA A 477 -8.99 -28.09 16.93
N ASP A 478 -9.56 -29.27 17.17
CA ASP A 478 -9.54 -30.39 16.24
C ASP A 478 -10.92 -30.50 15.58
N VAL A 479 -10.95 -30.50 14.24
CA VAL A 479 -12.18 -30.63 13.44
C VAL A 479 -12.09 -31.89 12.58
N THR A 480 -13.10 -32.74 12.69
CA THR A 480 -13.16 -34.01 11.95
C THR A 480 -14.25 -33.97 10.89
N ILE A 481 -13.90 -34.37 9.67
CA ILE A 481 -14.82 -34.54 8.55
C ILE A 481 -14.76 -35.96 8.02
N ASN A 482 -15.83 -36.39 7.35
CA ASN A 482 -15.89 -37.67 6.65
C ASN A 482 -15.88 -37.45 5.14
N LEU A 483 -14.79 -37.82 4.48
CA LEU A 483 -14.58 -37.67 3.04
C LEU A 483 -15.19 -38.83 2.24
N ASN A 484 -16.46 -39.16 2.50
CA ASN A 484 -17.25 -40.07 1.69
C ASN A 484 -17.69 -39.36 0.38
N VAL A 485 -16.71 -38.96 -0.42
CA VAL A 485 -16.83 -38.15 -1.63
C VAL A 485 -16.01 -38.76 -2.76
N ARG A 486 -16.11 -38.21 -3.97
CA ARG A 486 -15.27 -38.62 -5.10
C ARG A 486 -13.77 -38.39 -4.80
N ASP A 487 -12.91 -39.27 -5.30
CA ASP A 487 -11.46 -39.23 -5.04
C ASP A 487 -10.83 -37.86 -5.35
N ASN A 488 -11.19 -37.21 -6.46
CA ASN A 488 -10.69 -35.86 -6.77
C ASN A 488 -11.03 -34.83 -5.68
N ILE A 489 -12.21 -34.93 -5.05
CA ILE A 489 -12.61 -34.02 -3.96
C ILE A 489 -11.86 -34.40 -2.69
N LYS A 490 -11.67 -35.70 -2.44
CA LYS A 490 -10.86 -36.20 -1.32
C LYS A 490 -9.43 -35.68 -1.40
N ASP A 491 -8.80 -35.77 -2.58
CA ASP A 491 -7.46 -35.24 -2.84
C ASP A 491 -7.37 -33.73 -2.62
N GLU A 492 -8.42 -32.98 -2.97
CA GLU A 492 -8.47 -31.53 -2.70
C GLU A 492 -8.55 -31.18 -1.22
N TRP A 493 -9.33 -31.95 -0.43
CA TRP A 493 -9.42 -31.74 1.02
C TRP A 493 -8.15 -32.19 1.74
N GLU A 494 -7.56 -33.32 1.36
CA GLU A 494 -6.21 -33.73 1.78
C GLU A 494 -5.11 -32.79 1.24
N GLY A 495 -5.47 -31.99 0.23
CA GLY A 495 -4.73 -30.85 -0.30
C GLY A 495 -4.56 -29.70 0.69
N LEU A 496 -5.32 -29.69 1.79
CA LEU A 496 -5.12 -28.97 3.05
C LEU A 496 -3.63 -28.61 3.31
N ARG A 497 -3.23 -27.34 3.26
CA ARG A 497 -1.88 -26.89 3.66
C ARG A 497 -1.90 -26.05 4.92
N LYS A 498 -0.73 -25.96 5.57
CA LYS A 498 -0.55 -25.05 6.70
C LYS A 498 -0.84 -23.62 6.24
N HIS A 499 -1.53 -22.84 7.08
CA HIS A 499 -1.96 -21.46 6.81
C HIS A 499 -3.18 -21.31 5.89
N ASP A 500 -3.73 -22.40 5.34
CA ASP A 500 -5.00 -22.30 4.63
C ASP A 500 -6.11 -21.89 5.61
N VAL A 501 -6.94 -20.93 5.21
CA VAL A 501 -8.08 -20.46 6.02
C VAL A 501 -9.34 -21.27 5.68
N CYS A 502 -10.03 -21.72 6.71
CA CYS A 502 -11.35 -22.34 6.63
C CYS A 502 -12.38 -21.54 7.45
N PHE A 503 -13.65 -21.77 7.17
CA PHE A 503 -14.77 -21.19 7.92
C PHE A 503 -15.60 -22.30 8.56
N LEU A 504 -15.84 -22.16 9.86
CA LEU A 504 -16.73 -22.98 10.68
C LEU A 504 -18.10 -22.30 10.69
N VAL A 505 -19.13 -23.04 10.31
CA VAL A 505 -20.48 -22.52 10.08
C VAL A 505 -21.49 -23.34 10.88
N THR A 506 -22.44 -22.64 11.49
CA THR A 506 -23.57 -23.23 12.22
C THR A 506 -24.86 -22.88 11.50
N VAL A 507 -25.58 -23.89 11.01
CA VAL A 507 -26.94 -23.75 10.50
C VAL A 507 -27.95 -24.48 11.37
N ARG A 508 -29.08 -23.83 11.66
CA ARG A 508 -30.26 -24.40 12.32
C ARG A 508 -31.45 -24.23 11.37
N PRO A 509 -31.61 -25.16 10.42
CA PRO A 509 -32.58 -24.99 9.35
C PRO A 509 -34.00 -24.94 9.89
N THR A 510 -34.79 -23.98 9.40
CA THR A 510 -36.22 -23.85 9.72
C THR A 510 -37.12 -24.51 8.68
N GLN A 511 -36.55 -24.85 7.52
CA GLN A 511 -37.29 -25.37 6.37
C GLN A 511 -37.42 -26.90 6.44
N PRO A 512 -38.62 -27.48 6.20
CA PRO A 512 -38.81 -28.93 6.15
C PRO A 512 -38.00 -29.60 5.03
N TYR A 513 -37.78 -30.90 5.18
CA TYR A 513 -37.14 -31.74 4.16
C TYR A 513 -37.82 -31.60 2.79
N GLY A 514 -37.02 -31.46 1.72
CA GLY A 514 -37.49 -31.33 0.34
C GLY A 514 -37.84 -29.90 -0.10
N THR A 515 -37.77 -28.91 0.79
CA THR A 515 -38.06 -27.50 0.45
C THR A 515 -37.03 -26.94 -0.54
N LYS A 516 -37.48 -26.29 -1.62
CA LYS A 516 -36.60 -25.70 -2.63
C LYS A 516 -36.00 -24.37 -2.13
N PHE A 517 -34.70 -24.20 -2.34
CA PHE A 517 -33.99 -22.95 -2.07
C PHE A 517 -34.03 -22.02 -3.30
N ASP A 518 -34.28 -20.73 -3.07
CA ASP A 518 -34.25 -19.68 -4.10
C ASP A 518 -33.19 -18.64 -3.72
N ARG A 519 -32.11 -18.56 -4.51
CA ARG A 519 -30.97 -17.67 -4.26
C ARG A 519 -31.31 -16.18 -4.25
N ARG A 520 -32.49 -15.78 -4.76
CA ARG A 520 -32.93 -14.37 -4.79
C ARG A 520 -33.54 -13.91 -3.47
N ARG A 521 -33.88 -14.83 -2.57
CA ARG A 521 -34.43 -14.51 -1.25
C ARG A 521 -33.31 -14.43 -0.21
N PRO A 522 -33.55 -13.79 0.95
CA PRO A 522 -32.54 -13.68 2.01
C PRO A 522 -31.96 -15.04 2.43
N PHE A 523 -30.65 -15.19 2.26
CA PHE A 523 -29.94 -16.44 2.50
C PHE A 523 -30.02 -16.92 3.96
N VAL A 524 -29.86 -15.98 4.92
CA VAL A 524 -29.83 -16.27 6.35
C VAL A 524 -31.14 -16.92 6.82
N GLU A 525 -32.28 -16.35 6.43
CA GLU A 525 -33.60 -16.88 6.78
C GLU A 525 -33.89 -18.24 6.13
N GLN A 526 -33.43 -18.45 4.89
CA GLN A 526 -33.66 -19.70 4.16
C GLN A 526 -32.88 -20.87 4.75
N THR A 527 -31.60 -20.67 5.05
CA THR A 527 -30.70 -21.72 5.52
C THR A 527 -30.73 -21.88 7.04
N GLY A 528 -31.25 -20.89 7.76
CA GLY A 528 -31.20 -20.82 9.22
C GLY A 528 -29.76 -20.62 9.72
N LEU A 529 -28.96 -19.81 9.02
CA LEU A 529 -27.58 -19.50 9.44
C LEU A 529 -27.59 -18.77 10.79
N VAL A 530 -26.81 -19.28 11.74
CA VAL A 530 -26.69 -18.73 13.09
C VAL A 530 -25.30 -18.15 13.35
N TYR A 531 -24.22 -18.89 13.05
CA TYR A 531 -22.85 -18.45 13.35
C TYR A 531 -21.88 -18.72 12.20
N VAL A 532 -20.88 -17.84 12.08
CA VAL A 532 -19.69 -18.03 11.24
C VAL A 532 -18.44 -17.68 12.02
N ARG A 533 -17.43 -18.57 12.05
CA ARG A 533 -16.10 -18.30 12.63
C ARG A 533 -15.00 -18.75 11.67
N GLY A 534 -13.94 -17.96 11.54
CA GLY A 534 -12.77 -18.35 10.75
C GLY A 534 -11.79 -19.19 11.58
N CYS A 535 -11.05 -20.07 10.90
CA CYS A 535 -9.96 -20.84 11.47
C CYS A 535 -8.82 -21.01 10.45
N GLU A 536 -7.61 -21.24 10.93
CA GLU A 536 -6.42 -21.46 10.10
C GLU A 536 -5.88 -22.87 10.29
N ILE A 537 -5.63 -23.59 9.20
CA ILE A 537 -5.09 -24.95 9.26
C ILE A 537 -3.66 -24.93 9.83
N GLN A 538 -3.48 -25.61 10.98
CA GLN A 538 -2.15 -25.96 11.47
C GLN A 538 -1.59 -27.16 10.69
N GLY A 539 -2.45 -28.14 10.42
CA GLY A 539 -2.17 -29.29 9.58
C GLY A 539 -3.10 -30.46 9.85
N MET A 540 -3.06 -31.47 8.98
CA MET A 540 -3.83 -32.71 9.12
C MET A 540 -3.15 -33.66 10.12
N LEU A 541 -3.94 -34.39 10.90
CA LEU A 541 -3.42 -35.36 11.86
C LEU A 541 -3.17 -36.73 11.21
N ASP A 542 -2.06 -37.37 11.61
CA ASP A 542 -1.79 -38.78 11.30
C ASP A 542 -2.55 -39.75 12.25
N GLU A 543 -2.47 -41.05 11.98
CA GLU A 543 -3.06 -42.09 12.84
C GLU A 543 -2.53 -42.08 14.30
N LYS A 544 -1.42 -41.37 14.57
CA LYS A 544 -0.81 -41.22 15.90
C LYS A 544 -1.16 -39.87 16.54
N GLY A 545 -2.06 -39.08 15.95
CA GLY A 545 -2.47 -37.77 16.46
C GLY A 545 -1.42 -36.67 16.32
N ARG A 546 -0.40 -36.88 15.47
CA ARG A 546 0.66 -35.88 15.18
C ARG A 546 0.28 -35.10 13.93
N VAL A 547 0.60 -33.81 13.93
CA VAL A 547 0.41 -32.95 12.75
C VAL A 547 1.39 -33.39 11.67
N ILE A 548 0.89 -33.66 10.48
CA ILE A 548 1.69 -33.97 9.29
C ILE A 548 2.34 -32.66 8.82
N GLU A 549 3.67 -32.56 8.92
CA GLU A 549 4.41 -31.41 8.42
C GLU A 549 4.64 -31.46 6.91
N GLU A 550 4.73 -30.29 6.30
CA GLU A 550 5.10 -30.15 4.89
C GLU A 550 6.62 -30.20 4.75
N GLY A 551 7.09 -31.14 3.93
CA GLY A 551 8.50 -31.31 3.65
C GLY A 551 8.73 -32.02 2.31
N PRO A 552 10.00 -32.23 1.94
CA PRO A 552 10.37 -32.97 0.72
C PRO A 552 10.02 -34.47 0.79
N GLU A 553 9.63 -34.96 1.96
CA GLU A 553 9.20 -36.35 2.14
C GLU A 553 7.76 -36.56 1.66
N PRO A 554 7.44 -37.72 1.05
CA PRO A 554 6.11 -38.01 0.55
C PRO A 554 5.09 -38.04 1.69
N LYS A 555 3.96 -37.35 1.51
CA LYS A 555 2.86 -37.34 2.47
C LYS A 555 2.38 -38.78 2.76
N PRO A 556 2.08 -39.12 4.03
CA PRO A 556 1.58 -40.45 4.37
C PRO A 556 0.20 -40.68 3.74
N ARG A 557 -0.03 -41.88 3.20
CA ARG A 557 -1.37 -42.30 2.75
C ARG A 557 -2.20 -42.75 3.95
N LEU A 558 -3.23 -41.97 4.29
CA LEU A 558 -4.11 -42.27 5.43
C LEU A 558 -5.20 -43.27 5.05
N LYS A 559 -5.51 -44.20 5.95
CA LYS A 559 -6.57 -45.20 5.76
C LYS A 559 -7.95 -44.63 6.13
N GLY A 560 -9.00 -45.17 5.51
CA GLY A 560 -10.39 -44.72 5.72
C GLY A 560 -10.69 -43.33 5.13
N ASP A 561 -11.87 -42.81 5.44
CA ASP A 561 -12.38 -41.53 4.90
C ASP A 561 -12.49 -40.42 5.95
N CYS A 562 -12.33 -40.74 7.24
CA CYS A 562 -12.28 -39.73 8.29
C CYS A 562 -10.95 -38.98 8.25
N ARG A 563 -11.00 -37.65 8.26
CA ARG A 563 -9.83 -36.77 8.37
C ARG A 563 -10.04 -35.79 9.50
N THR A 564 -9.01 -35.61 10.32
CA THR A 564 -9.00 -34.62 11.39
C THR A 564 -7.94 -33.58 11.08
N TYR A 565 -8.34 -32.31 11.15
CA TYR A 565 -7.45 -31.17 11.00
C TYR A 565 -7.33 -30.46 12.33
N ARG A 566 -6.10 -30.11 12.70
CA ARG A 566 -5.87 -29.19 13.79
C ARG A 566 -5.85 -27.77 13.25
N VAL A 567 -6.60 -26.88 13.88
CA VAL A 567 -6.79 -25.50 13.43
C VAL A 567 -6.53 -24.50 14.55
N PHE A 568 -6.06 -23.32 14.18
CA PHE A 568 -6.01 -22.15 15.06
C PHE A 568 -7.32 -21.37 14.95
N LEU A 569 -7.87 -20.98 16.09
CA LEU A 569 -9.00 -20.06 16.19
C LEU A 569 -8.48 -18.66 16.50
N ASP A 570 -9.22 -17.63 16.10
CA ASP A 570 -8.88 -16.25 16.47
C ASP A 570 -9.06 -16.04 17.99
N PRO A 571 -8.00 -15.67 18.72
CA PRO A 571 -8.04 -15.57 20.17
C PRO A 571 -8.92 -14.41 20.67
N ASN A 572 -8.99 -13.30 19.93
CA ASN A 572 -9.83 -12.17 20.30
C ASN A 572 -11.30 -12.55 20.15
N GLN A 573 -11.65 -13.20 19.03
CA GLN A 573 -13.02 -13.67 18.81
C GLN A 573 -13.44 -14.69 19.89
N TYR A 574 -12.55 -15.65 20.22
CA TYR A 574 -12.80 -16.62 21.28
C TYR A 574 -13.05 -15.94 22.63
N GLN A 575 -12.22 -14.95 22.99
CA GLN A 575 -12.39 -14.20 24.24
C GLN A 575 -13.73 -13.44 24.28
N GLN A 576 -14.12 -12.80 23.17
CA GLN A 576 -15.38 -12.07 23.07
C GLN A 576 -16.58 -13.01 23.21
N ASP A 577 -16.55 -14.16 22.53
CA ASP A 577 -17.61 -15.18 22.60
C ASP A 577 -17.74 -15.75 24.02
N MET A 578 -16.64 -16.14 24.65
CA MET A 578 -16.63 -16.65 26.03
C MET A 578 -17.09 -15.60 27.04
N THR A 579 -16.70 -14.34 26.85
CA THR A 579 -17.16 -13.24 27.72
C THR A 579 -18.68 -13.07 27.61
N ASN A 580 -19.23 -13.14 26.40
CA ASN A 580 -20.66 -13.06 26.16
C ASN A 580 -21.41 -14.27 26.78
N THR A 581 -20.86 -15.47 26.68
CA THR A 581 -21.40 -16.67 27.33
C THR A 581 -21.41 -16.54 28.85
N ILE A 582 -20.31 -16.10 29.46
CA ILE A 582 -20.16 -16.00 30.92
C ILE A 582 -20.99 -14.84 31.49
N GLN A 583 -21.00 -13.68 30.84
CA GLN A 583 -21.66 -12.48 31.37
C GLN A 583 -23.16 -12.41 31.04
N ASN A 584 -23.54 -12.76 29.81
CA ASN A 584 -24.90 -12.59 29.31
C ASN A 584 -25.67 -13.92 29.20
N GLY A 585 -25.04 -15.06 29.53
CA GLY A 585 -25.67 -16.38 29.44
C GLY A 585 -25.92 -16.84 27.99
N ALA A 586 -25.19 -16.29 27.01
CA ALA A 586 -25.25 -16.75 25.63
C ALA A 586 -24.74 -18.20 25.50
N GLU A 587 -25.25 -18.96 24.53
CA GLU A 587 -24.74 -20.32 24.28
C GLU A 587 -23.28 -20.31 23.82
N ASP A 588 -22.55 -21.41 24.07
CA ASP A 588 -21.19 -21.56 23.57
C ASP A 588 -21.21 -21.84 22.06
N VAL A 589 -20.76 -20.85 21.28
CA VAL A 589 -20.69 -20.93 19.81
C VAL A 589 -19.86 -22.14 19.35
N TYR A 590 -18.79 -22.48 20.08
CA TYR A 590 -17.81 -23.49 19.67
C TYR A 590 -18.33 -24.93 19.81
N GLU A 591 -19.48 -25.14 20.45
CA GLU A 591 -20.16 -26.43 20.54
C GLU A 591 -21.21 -26.63 19.43
N THR A 592 -21.41 -25.64 18.56
CA THR A 592 -22.57 -25.60 17.64
C THR A 592 -22.24 -25.92 16.18
N PHE A 593 -20.97 -25.88 15.77
CA PHE A 593 -20.59 -25.97 14.36
C PHE A 593 -20.98 -27.30 13.74
N ASN A 594 -21.57 -27.24 12.55
CA ASN A 594 -21.99 -28.42 11.80
C ASN A 594 -21.52 -28.42 10.33
N ILE A 595 -20.87 -27.36 9.86
CA ILE A 595 -20.28 -27.26 8.52
C ILE A 595 -18.88 -26.65 8.62
N ILE A 596 -17.92 -27.18 7.86
CA ILE A 596 -16.64 -26.54 7.56
C ILE A 596 -16.56 -26.24 6.06
N MET A 597 -16.13 -25.03 5.72
CA MET A 597 -15.93 -24.58 4.36
C MET A 597 -14.46 -24.21 4.12
N ARG A 598 -13.87 -24.71 3.03
CA ARG A 598 -12.58 -24.27 2.51
C ARG A 598 -12.76 -23.32 1.33
N ARG A 599 -11.73 -22.52 1.03
CA ARG A 599 -11.72 -21.58 -0.11
C ARG A 599 -10.58 -21.91 -1.07
N LYS A 600 -10.57 -21.28 -2.25
CA LYS A 600 -9.46 -21.46 -3.20
C LYS A 600 -8.20 -20.74 -2.67
N PRO A 601 -7.02 -21.39 -2.61
CA PRO A 601 -5.83 -20.78 -2.01
C PRO A 601 -5.43 -19.41 -2.60
N LYS A 602 -5.56 -19.24 -3.93
CA LYS A 602 -5.24 -17.97 -4.61
C LYS A 602 -6.13 -16.79 -4.16
N GLU A 603 -7.35 -17.07 -3.70
CA GLU A 603 -8.37 -16.09 -3.27
C GLU A 603 -8.45 -16.00 -1.73
N ASN A 604 -7.58 -16.71 -0.99
CA ASN A 604 -7.74 -16.94 0.44
C ASN A 604 -6.56 -16.43 1.29
N ASN A 605 -5.84 -15.42 0.79
CA ASN A 605 -4.66 -14.86 1.45
C ASN A 605 -4.98 -13.75 2.45
N PHE A 606 -6.25 -13.39 2.61
CA PHE A 606 -6.65 -12.17 3.30
C PHE A 606 -6.19 -12.09 4.76
N LYS A 607 -6.34 -13.17 5.53
CA LYS A 607 -5.95 -13.18 6.95
C LYS A 607 -4.46 -12.91 7.13
N ALA A 608 -3.61 -13.51 6.30
CA ALA A 608 -2.16 -13.34 6.39
C ALA A 608 -1.73 -11.92 6.01
N VAL A 609 -2.42 -11.29 5.04
CA VAL A 609 -2.22 -9.88 4.71
C VAL A 609 -2.66 -8.99 5.89
N LEU A 610 -3.84 -9.21 6.46
CA LEU A 610 -4.34 -8.47 7.62
C LEU A 610 -3.43 -8.60 8.85
N GLU A 611 -2.97 -9.81 9.14
CA GLU A 611 -2.01 -10.06 10.22
C GLU A 611 -0.69 -9.33 9.97
N THR A 612 -0.22 -9.29 8.74
CA THR A 612 0.98 -8.55 8.34
C THR A 612 0.80 -7.05 8.54
N ILE A 613 -0.33 -6.48 8.14
CA ILE A 613 -0.66 -5.06 8.33
C ILE A 613 -0.79 -4.73 9.82
N ARG A 614 -1.43 -5.59 10.62
CA ARG A 614 -1.52 -5.43 12.07
C ARG A 614 -0.15 -5.50 12.74
N ASN A 615 0.70 -6.44 12.33
CA ASN A 615 2.06 -6.53 12.84
C ASN A 615 2.86 -5.25 12.50
N LEU A 616 2.73 -4.74 11.28
CA LEU A 616 3.34 -3.46 10.88
C LEU A 616 2.93 -2.33 11.81
N MET A 617 1.64 -2.15 12.09
CA MET A 617 1.13 -1.12 13.01
C MET A 617 1.64 -1.25 14.45
N ASN A 618 2.11 -2.43 14.86
CA ASN A 618 2.74 -2.66 16.17
C ASN A 618 4.28 -2.46 16.16
N THR A 619 4.86 -2.18 15.00
CA THR A 619 6.27 -1.77 14.88
C THR A 619 6.37 -0.26 14.71
N ASP A 620 7.56 0.30 14.92
CA ASP A 620 7.83 1.73 14.68
C ASP A 620 7.66 2.14 13.19
N CYS A 621 7.39 1.19 12.27
CA CYS A 621 7.18 1.44 10.84
C CYS A 621 8.28 2.32 10.21
N VAL A 622 9.56 1.98 10.47
CA VAL A 622 10.72 2.77 10.02
C VAL A 622 10.89 2.67 8.50
N VAL A 623 10.21 3.56 7.79
CA VAL A 623 10.46 3.88 6.38
C VAL A 623 11.56 4.94 6.28
N PRO A 624 12.21 5.12 5.12
CA PRO A 624 13.15 6.22 4.96
C PRO A 624 12.49 7.58 5.18
N ASP A 625 13.16 8.47 5.92
CA ASP A 625 12.63 9.82 6.25
C ASP A 625 12.25 10.63 5.00
N TRP A 626 13.01 10.46 3.91
CA TRP A 626 12.76 11.12 2.62
C TRP A 626 11.55 10.56 1.85
N LEU A 627 10.95 9.46 2.32
CA LEU A 627 9.70 8.88 1.78
C LEU A 627 8.47 9.13 2.66
N HIS A 628 8.65 9.27 3.98
CA HIS A 628 7.55 9.33 4.94
C HIS A 628 6.45 10.31 4.52
N ASP A 629 6.83 11.56 4.21
CA ASP A 629 5.88 12.61 3.86
C ASP A 629 5.20 12.37 2.50
N ILE A 630 5.94 11.83 1.53
CA ILE A 630 5.41 11.49 0.19
C ILE A 630 4.41 10.34 0.29
N ILE A 631 4.71 9.31 1.10
CA ILE A 631 3.78 8.19 1.35
C ILE A 631 2.47 8.72 1.91
N LEU A 632 2.52 9.67 2.83
CA LEU A 632 1.33 10.27 3.43
C LEU A 632 0.70 11.38 2.57
N GLY A 633 1.31 11.71 1.42
CA GLY A 633 0.75 12.59 0.39
C GLY A 633 0.89 14.09 0.68
N TYR A 634 1.73 14.48 1.64
CA TYR A 634 1.97 15.88 1.99
C TYR A 634 3.42 16.30 1.70
N GLY A 635 3.68 17.61 1.80
CA GLY A 635 5.02 18.18 1.54
C GLY A 635 5.32 18.39 0.05
N ASP A 636 6.62 18.51 -0.27
CA ASP A 636 7.09 18.66 -1.65
C ASP A 636 7.17 17.28 -2.32
N PRO A 637 6.33 16.99 -3.34
CA PRO A 637 6.29 15.68 -3.99
C PRO A 637 7.58 15.35 -4.75
N SER A 638 8.42 16.34 -5.04
CA SER A 638 9.70 16.18 -5.73
C SER A 638 10.91 16.08 -4.79
N SER A 639 10.69 16.07 -3.47
CA SER A 639 11.75 16.05 -2.45
C SER A 639 12.64 14.80 -2.52
N ALA A 640 12.08 13.66 -2.88
CA ALA A 640 12.81 12.38 -3.04
C ALA A 640 13.45 12.17 -4.42
N HIS A 641 13.31 13.11 -5.35
CA HIS A 641 13.92 13.00 -6.66
C HIS A 641 15.45 13.09 -6.55
N TYR A 642 16.19 12.29 -7.33
CA TYR A 642 17.65 12.17 -7.21
C TYR A 642 18.42 13.50 -7.24
N SER A 643 17.89 14.51 -7.94
CA SER A 643 18.50 15.85 -8.04
C SER A 643 18.39 16.69 -6.77
N LYS A 644 17.54 16.29 -5.82
CA LYS A 644 17.38 16.91 -4.50
C LYS A 644 17.96 16.06 -3.38
N MET A 645 18.32 14.81 -3.66
CA MET A 645 18.90 13.90 -2.68
C MET A 645 20.29 14.37 -2.26
N PRO A 646 20.57 14.52 -0.94
CA PRO A 646 21.84 15.06 -0.46
C PRO A 646 23.02 14.11 -0.72
N ASN A 647 22.75 12.83 -0.90
CA ASN A 647 23.70 11.76 -1.18
C ASN A 647 23.75 11.38 -2.68
N GLN A 648 23.39 12.30 -3.58
CA GLN A 648 23.53 12.12 -5.03
C GLN A 648 24.97 11.73 -5.40
N ILE A 649 25.12 10.67 -6.17
CA ILE A 649 26.41 10.12 -6.60
C ILE A 649 26.92 10.91 -7.81
N ALA A 650 28.13 11.47 -7.70
CA ALA A 650 28.72 12.31 -8.75
C ALA A 650 29.08 11.49 -10.00
N THR A 651 29.82 10.40 -9.81
CA THR A 651 30.36 9.56 -10.87
C THR A 651 29.73 8.18 -10.80
N LEU A 652 29.13 7.76 -11.91
CA LEU A 652 28.52 6.44 -12.05
C LEU A 652 29.14 5.69 -13.23
N ASP A 653 29.31 4.38 -13.07
CA ASP A 653 29.68 3.51 -14.18
C ASP A 653 28.42 3.03 -14.91
N PHE A 654 28.25 3.47 -16.16
CA PHE A 654 27.13 3.05 -16.99
C PHE A 654 27.40 1.72 -17.71
N ASN A 655 28.60 1.14 -17.54
CA ASN A 655 28.97 -0.16 -18.08
C ASN A 655 28.56 -0.33 -19.55
N ASP A 656 27.67 -1.29 -19.85
CA ASP A 656 27.19 -1.66 -21.18
C ASP A 656 25.90 -0.93 -21.60
N THR A 657 25.45 0.07 -20.84
CA THR A 657 24.23 0.84 -21.15
C THR A 657 24.32 1.51 -22.53
N PHE A 658 25.49 2.03 -22.90
CA PHE A 658 25.70 2.68 -24.20
C PHE A 658 26.50 1.79 -25.14
N LEU A 659 25.91 1.47 -26.29
CA LEU A 659 26.58 0.72 -27.36
C LEU A 659 27.81 1.44 -27.96
N SER A 660 27.85 2.77 -27.93
CA SER A 660 28.94 3.59 -28.48
C SER A 660 28.98 5.00 -27.86
N ILE A 661 30.06 5.75 -28.11
CA ILE A 661 30.15 7.15 -27.70
C ILE A 661 29.12 8.04 -28.39
N ASP A 662 28.74 7.73 -29.63
CA ASP A 662 27.72 8.47 -30.36
C ASP A 662 26.32 8.23 -29.79
N HIS A 663 26.04 7.00 -29.37
CA HIS A 663 24.84 6.69 -28.62
C HIS A 663 24.80 7.50 -27.31
N LEU A 664 25.89 7.51 -26.52
CA LEU A 664 25.99 8.31 -25.30
C LEU A 664 25.73 9.81 -25.58
N LYS A 665 26.31 10.35 -26.65
CA LYS A 665 26.08 11.74 -27.06
C LYS A 665 24.62 12.03 -27.38
N ALA A 666 23.97 11.15 -28.14
CA ALA A 666 22.55 11.28 -28.47
C ALA A 666 21.64 11.16 -27.24
N SER A 667 22.07 10.45 -26.19
CA SER A 667 21.30 10.26 -24.96
C SER A 667 21.24 11.49 -24.04
N PHE A 668 22.09 12.51 -24.24
CA PHE A 668 22.12 13.72 -23.41
C PHE A 668 22.06 15.01 -24.24
N PRO A 669 20.94 15.30 -24.93
CA PRO A 669 20.86 16.41 -25.90
C PRO A 669 21.10 17.80 -25.29
N GLY A 670 20.85 17.98 -23.99
CA GLY A 670 21.02 19.26 -23.28
C GLY A 670 22.35 19.42 -22.54
N TYR A 671 23.33 18.55 -22.76
CA TYR A 671 24.62 18.58 -22.06
C TYR A 671 25.79 18.66 -23.05
N ASN A 672 26.84 19.37 -22.64
CA ASN A 672 28.13 19.32 -23.33
C ASN A 672 28.95 18.14 -22.82
N ILE A 673 29.40 17.27 -23.71
CA ILE A 673 30.12 16.05 -23.36
C ILE A 673 31.60 16.26 -23.57
N LYS A 674 32.37 16.16 -22.49
CA LYS A 674 33.84 16.19 -22.50
C LYS A 674 34.36 14.80 -22.18
N VAL A 675 35.03 14.18 -23.14
CA VAL A 675 35.67 12.87 -22.96
C VAL A 675 37.07 13.07 -22.37
N THR A 676 37.50 12.22 -21.43
CA THR A 676 38.83 12.31 -20.80
C THR A 676 39.97 11.88 -21.73
N VAL A 677 39.65 11.17 -22.81
CA VAL A 677 40.59 10.63 -23.80
C VAL A 677 40.29 11.21 -25.18
N ASP A 678 41.26 11.89 -25.80
CA ASP A 678 41.09 12.52 -27.11
C ASP A 678 41.09 11.51 -28.28
N ASN A 679 41.74 10.35 -28.12
CA ASN A 679 41.83 9.35 -29.18
C ASN A 679 40.48 8.65 -29.43
N PRO A 680 39.85 8.81 -30.61
CA PRO A 680 38.52 8.25 -30.90
C PRO A 680 38.46 6.72 -30.82
N VAL A 681 39.57 6.02 -31.10
CA VAL A 681 39.62 4.54 -31.07
C VAL A 681 39.46 3.99 -29.65
N LEU A 682 39.82 4.79 -28.64
CA LEU A 682 39.69 4.43 -27.23
C LEU A 682 38.35 4.89 -26.63
N GLN A 683 37.52 5.61 -27.39
CA GLN A 683 36.19 6.08 -26.94
C GLN A 683 35.13 4.99 -27.12
N ILE A 684 35.42 3.80 -26.60
CA ILE A 684 34.54 2.63 -26.66
C ILE A 684 33.99 2.32 -25.26
N PRO A 685 32.80 1.70 -25.15
CA PRO A 685 32.27 1.30 -23.85
C PRO A 685 33.16 0.25 -23.17
N PRO A 686 33.12 0.16 -21.84
CA PRO A 686 32.21 0.86 -20.91
C PRO A 686 32.59 2.31 -20.57
N PHE A 687 31.61 3.10 -20.14
CA PHE A 687 31.76 4.52 -19.82
C PHE A 687 31.39 4.85 -18.38
N ARG A 688 32.29 5.55 -17.67
CA ARG A 688 31.95 6.28 -16.45
C ARG A 688 31.56 7.70 -16.78
N ILE A 689 30.50 8.19 -16.15
CA ILE A 689 30.00 9.54 -16.37
C ILE A 689 29.99 10.28 -15.03
N THR A 690 30.66 11.43 -14.99
CA THR A 690 30.60 12.36 -13.87
C THR A 690 29.63 13.49 -14.17
N PHE A 691 28.62 13.63 -13.32
CA PHE A 691 27.61 14.68 -13.37
C PHE A 691 28.00 15.86 -12.48
N PRO A 692 27.68 17.11 -12.88
CA PRO A 692 27.92 18.27 -12.05
C PRO A 692 26.95 18.27 -10.86
N ILE A 693 27.49 18.30 -9.63
CA ILE A 693 26.69 18.44 -8.41
C ILE A 693 26.43 19.93 -8.16
N LYS A 694 25.17 20.31 -7.94
CA LYS A 694 24.83 21.65 -7.42
C LYS A 694 25.29 21.75 -5.97
N GLY A 695 26.46 22.33 -5.74
CA GLY A 695 27.02 22.49 -4.39
C GLY A 695 26.15 23.36 -3.49
N GLY A 696 25.59 22.78 -2.43
CA GLY A 696 25.04 23.52 -1.30
C GLY A 696 26.16 24.12 -0.45
N LYS A 697 26.74 25.25 -0.88
CA LYS A 697 27.49 26.13 0.04
C LYS A 697 26.65 27.36 0.33
N GLY A 698 26.39 27.58 1.62
CA GLY A 698 25.51 28.61 2.14
C GLY A 698 25.82 30.02 1.60
N LYS A 699 24.74 30.78 1.45
CA LYS A 699 24.75 32.23 1.19
C LYS A 699 25.78 32.93 2.10
N LYS A 700 26.91 33.37 1.54
CA LYS A 700 27.51 34.64 1.97
C LYS A 700 26.82 35.74 1.17
N ARG A 701 26.04 36.57 1.86
CA ARG A 701 25.55 37.85 1.34
C ARG A 701 26.75 38.63 0.79
N LYS A 702 26.78 38.88 -0.51
CA LYS A 702 27.43 40.06 -1.07
C LYS A 702 26.31 40.98 -1.57
N GLU A 703 26.25 42.15 -0.98
CA GLU A 703 25.50 43.30 -1.48
C GLU A 703 26.14 43.81 -2.78
N ASP A 704 25.32 44.56 -3.51
CA ASP A 704 25.57 45.34 -4.73
C ASP A 704 25.56 44.62 -6.08
N GLY A 705 24.43 44.79 -6.77
CA GLY A 705 24.36 45.66 -7.94
C GLY A 705 24.80 45.08 -9.29
N ASN A 706 23.81 44.73 -10.13
CA ASN A 706 23.87 44.45 -11.58
C ASN A 706 24.94 43.49 -12.08
N GLU A 707 24.52 42.33 -12.60
CA GLU A 707 25.05 41.76 -13.85
C GLU A 707 24.23 40.52 -14.29
N GLU A 708 24.11 40.38 -15.60
CA GLU A 708 23.38 39.34 -16.33
C GLU A 708 23.78 37.93 -15.88
N LYS A 709 22.81 37.03 -15.67
CA LYS A 709 23.09 35.62 -15.36
C LYS A 709 23.68 34.94 -16.60
N PRO A 710 24.93 34.44 -16.59
CA PRO A 710 25.40 33.57 -17.66
C PRO A 710 24.72 32.20 -17.49
N GLU A 711 24.21 31.62 -18.58
CA GLU A 711 23.81 30.21 -18.60
C GLU A 711 25.04 29.34 -18.27
N GLU A 712 25.11 28.80 -17.05
CA GLU A 712 26.14 27.83 -16.69
C GLU A 712 26.00 26.58 -17.59
N VAL A 713 26.98 26.41 -18.47
CA VAL A 713 27.07 25.30 -19.42
C VAL A 713 27.15 23.96 -18.67
N LYS A 714 26.07 23.18 -18.72
CA LYS A 714 25.99 21.84 -18.09
C LYS A 714 26.91 20.86 -18.81
N THR A 715 28.08 20.59 -18.22
CA THR A 715 29.11 19.70 -18.83
C THR A 715 29.13 18.34 -18.13
N LEU A 716 29.15 17.25 -18.91
CA LEU A 716 29.38 15.87 -18.44
C LEU A 716 30.81 15.46 -18.76
N ILE A 717 31.48 14.82 -17.80
CA ILE A 717 32.81 14.24 -18.02
C ILE A 717 32.62 12.75 -18.25
N VAL A 718 33.10 12.25 -19.38
CA VAL A 718 32.99 10.84 -19.79
C VAL A 718 34.37 10.21 -19.79
N GLU A 719 34.54 9.14 -19.02
CA GLU A 719 35.76 8.34 -18.95
C GLU A 719 35.48 6.95 -19.55
N PRO A 720 35.98 6.67 -20.77
CA PRO A 720 36.06 5.32 -21.29
C PRO A 720 37.05 4.51 -20.45
N HIS A 721 36.71 3.27 -20.12
CA HIS A 721 37.61 2.38 -19.41
C HIS A 721 37.50 0.95 -19.92
N VAL A 722 38.47 0.10 -19.57
CA VAL A 722 38.53 -1.29 -20.04
C VAL A 722 37.98 -2.22 -18.95
N ILE A 723 37.10 -3.15 -19.33
CA ILE A 723 36.64 -4.21 -18.44
C ILE A 723 37.85 -5.09 -18.08
N PRO A 724 38.14 -5.33 -16.79
CA PRO A 724 39.24 -6.19 -16.39
C PRO A 724 39.16 -7.58 -17.04
N ASN A 725 40.28 -8.08 -17.55
CA ASN A 725 40.35 -9.41 -18.16
C ASN A 725 39.87 -10.50 -17.16
N ARG A 726 39.04 -11.45 -17.62
CA ARG A 726 38.43 -12.52 -16.80
C ARG A 726 39.02 -13.91 -17.02
N GLY A 727 40.16 -13.99 -17.71
CA GLY A 727 40.87 -15.23 -18.01
C GLY A 727 41.14 -15.41 -19.51
N PRO A 728 41.86 -16.49 -19.86
CA PRO A 728 42.30 -16.73 -21.24
C PRO A 728 41.21 -17.31 -22.15
N TYR A 729 40.02 -17.61 -21.60
CA TYR A 729 38.90 -18.18 -22.35
C TYR A 729 37.99 -17.07 -22.92
N PRO A 730 37.88 -16.92 -24.25
CA PRO A 730 37.08 -15.85 -24.85
C PRO A 730 35.58 -15.93 -24.50
N TYR A 731 35.05 -17.12 -24.26
CA TYR A 731 33.64 -17.32 -23.87
C TYR A 731 33.32 -16.82 -22.43
N ASN A 732 34.34 -16.51 -21.61
CA ASN A 732 34.15 -15.88 -20.30
C ASN A 732 34.04 -14.35 -20.38
N GLN A 733 34.09 -13.77 -21.59
CA GLN A 733 33.74 -12.37 -21.78
C GLN A 733 32.29 -12.12 -21.33
N PRO A 734 32.03 -10.97 -20.68
CA PRO A 734 30.70 -10.67 -20.20
C PRO A 734 29.71 -10.59 -21.35
N LYS A 735 28.49 -11.10 -21.13
CA LYS A 735 27.36 -10.80 -21.98
C LYS A 735 27.09 -9.30 -21.91
N ARG A 736 26.71 -8.68 -23.02
CA ARG A 736 26.52 -7.23 -23.12
C ARG A 736 25.11 -6.91 -23.57
N ASN A 737 24.57 -5.82 -23.04
CA ASN A 737 23.37 -5.20 -23.56
C ASN A 737 23.49 -4.91 -25.07
N THR A 738 22.38 -5.10 -25.77
CA THR A 738 22.25 -4.86 -27.22
C THR A 738 21.24 -3.77 -27.53
N ILE A 739 20.51 -3.29 -26.53
CA ILE A 739 19.47 -2.28 -26.67
C ILE A 739 20.09 -0.90 -26.77
N GLN A 740 19.75 -0.17 -27.84
CA GLN A 740 20.07 1.24 -27.98
C GLN A 740 18.97 2.08 -27.30
N PHE A 741 19.14 2.35 -26.02
CA PHE A 741 18.17 3.09 -25.22
C PHE A 741 17.93 4.52 -25.73
N THR A 742 16.67 4.99 -25.66
CA THR A 742 16.36 6.39 -25.93
C THR A 742 16.92 7.30 -24.82
N HIS A 743 17.11 8.59 -25.11
CA HIS A 743 17.50 9.56 -24.09
C HIS A 743 16.56 9.55 -22.85
N THR A 744 15.27 9.34 -23.06
CA THR A 744 14.25 9.22 -22.00
C THR A 744 14.39 7.94 -21.18
N GLN A 745 14.66 6.79 -21.84
CA GLN A 745 15.00 5.55 -21.13
C GLN A 745 16.31 5.68 -20.33
N ILE A 746 17.31 6.40 -20.86
CA ILE A 746 18.57 6.68 -20.17
C ILE A 746 18.34 7.56 -18.93
N GLU A 747 17.43 8.53 -18.98
CA GLU A 747 17.05 9.31 -17.79
C GLU A 747 16.43 8.40 -16.70
N ALA A 748 15.56 7.46 -17.08
CA ALA A 748 15.02 6.47 -16.13
C ALA A 748 16.11 5.58 -15.53
N ILE A 749 17.05 5.09 -16.35
CA ILE A 749 18.18 4.27 -15.89
C ILE A 749 19.08 5.06 -14.94
N ARG A 750 19.42 6.31 -15.31
CA ARG A 750 20.20 7.22 -14.48
C ARG A 750 19.54 7.49 -13.14
N ALA A 751 18.24 7.79 -13.14
CA ALA A 751 17.48 8.03 -11.92
C ALA A 751 17.48 6.77 -11.02
N GLY A 752 17.23 5.59 -11.60
CA GLY A 752 17.22 4.32 -10.88
C GLY A 752 18.59 3.88 -10.31
N MET A 753 19.70 4.40 -10.86
CA MET A 753 21.05 4.20 -10.30
C MET A 753 21.35 5.12 -9.12
N GLN A 754 20.61 6.22 -8.95
CA GLN A 754 20.81 7.20 -7.89
C GLN A 754 19.95 6.89 -6.65
N PRO A 755 20.35 7.36 -5.45
CA PRO A 755 19.48 7.32 -4.27
C PRO A 755 18.17 8.08 -4.47
N GLY A 756 17.12 7.66 -3.77
CA GLY A 756 15.81 8.33 -3.78
C GLY A 756 14.70 7.53 -4.45
N LEU A 757 13.63 8.24 -4.84
CA LEU A 757 12.45 7.71 -5.51
C LEU A 757 12.54 7.94 -7.02
N THR A 758 12.41 6.87 -7.79
CA THR A 758 12.34 6.92 -9.26
C THR A 758 11.00 6.36 -9.71
N MET A 759 10.20 7.17 -10.39
CA MET A 759 8.94 6.75 -10.99
C MET A 759 9.03 6.78 -12.51
N VAL A 760 8.76 5.65 -13.15
CA VAL A 760 8.78 5.49 -14.60
C VAL A 760 7.38 5.17 -15.08
N VAL A 761 6.81 6.06 -15.89
CA VAL A 761 5.55 5.82 -16.59
C VAL A 761 5.90 5.20 -17.93
N GLY A 762 5.57 3.93 -18.11
CA GLY A 762 5.90 3.18 -19.31
C GLY A 762 4.66 2.78 -20.09
N PRO A 763 4.32 3.49 -21.19
CA PRO A 763 3.22 3.11 -22.08
C PRO A 763 3.37 1.69 -22.68
N PRO A 764 2.37 1.18 -23.40
CA PRO A 764 2.45 -0.14 -24.05
C PRO A 764 3.66 -0.25 -25.00
N GLY A 765 4.56 -1.20 -24.72
CA GLY A 765 5.69 -1.51 -25.61
C GLY A 765 6.87 -0.54 -25.59
N THR A 766 7.00 0.32 -24.58
CA THR A 766 8.09 1.32 -24.48
C THR A 766 9.38 0.80 -23.82
N GLY A 767 9.50 -0.52 -23.62
CA GLY A 767 10.71 -1.14 -23.06
C GLY A 767 10.85 -1.05 -21.54
N LYS A 768 9.73 -1.08 -20.79
CA LYS A 768 9.72 -1.10 -19.30
C LYS A 768 10.69 -2.13 -18.72
N THR A 769 10.58 -3.37 -19.19
CA THR A 769 11.40 -4.49 -18.72
C THR A 769 12.87 -4.31 -19.08
N ASP A 770 13.18 -3.76 -20.26
CA ASP A 770 14.57 -3.46 -20.66
C ASP A 770 15.22 -2.38 -19.79
N VAL A 771 14.47 -1.32 -19.46
CA VAL A 771 14.90 -0.29 -18.49
C VAL A 771 15.13 -0.92 -17.11
N ALA A 772 14.20 -1.77 -16.66
CA ALA A 772 14.30 -2.44 -15.36
C ALA A 772 15.56 -3.29 -15.22
N VAL A 773 15.82 -4.17 -16.20
CA VAL A 773 16.99 -5.07 -16.16
C VAL A 773 18.31 -4.30 -16.29
N GLN A 774 18.34 -3.18 -17.04
CA GLN A 774 19.55 -2.36 -17.11
C GLN A 774 19.81 -1.63 -15.78
N ILE A 775 18.77 -1.14 -15.08
CA ILE A 775 18.92 -0.59 -13.72
C ILE A 775 19.48 -1.67 -12.79
N ILE A 776 18.91 -2.87 -12.81
CA ILE A 776 19.38 -3.99 -11.97
C ILE A 776 20.83 -4.34 -12.28
N SER A 777 21.20 -4.46 -13.56
CA SER A 777 22.57 -4.72 -14.00
C SER A 777 23.54 -3.63 -13.52
N ASN A 778 23.19 -2.37 -13.70
CA ASN A 778 24.03 -1.26 -13.30
C ASN A 778 24.22 -1.21 -11.78
N LEU A 779 23.16 -1.45 -10.99
CA LEU A 779 23.24 -1.54 -9.53
C LEU A 779 24.11 -2.73 -9.08
N TYR A 780 23.97 -3.89 -9.73
CA TYR A 780 24.77 -5.09 -9.43
C TYR A 780 26.27 -4.86 -9.62
N HIS A 781 26.66 -4.11 -10.66
CA HIS A 781 28.07 -3.83 -10.96
C HIS A 781 28.64 -2.65 -10.15
N ASN A 782 27.88 -1.57 -9.96
CA ASN A 782 28.36 -0.39 -9.22
C ASN A 782 28.40 -0.62 -7.71
N PHE A 783 27.47 -1.43 -7.18
CA PHE A 783 27.29 -1.64 -5.75
C PHE A 783 27.24 -3.15 -5.41
N PRO A 784 28.34 -3.89 -5.61
CA PRO A 784 28.38 -5.34 -5.42
C PRO A 784 28.10 -5.78 -3.97
N GLU A 785 28.16 -4.87 -3.00
CA GLU A 785 27.81 -5.07 -1.59
C GLU A 785 26.31 -4.89 -1.28
N GLN A 786 25.54 -4.34 -2.21
CA GLN A 786 24.11 -4.07 -2.06
C GLN A 786 23.26 -5.22 -2.59
N ARG A 787 22.03 -5.30 -2.09
CA ARG A 787 21.05 -6.30 -2.53
C ARG A 787 19.79 -5.61 -3.06
N THR A 788 19.28 -6.11 -4.17
CA THR A 788 18.10 -5.59 -4.87
C THR A 788 16.93 -6.55 -4.71
N LEU A 789 15.83 -6.04 -4.17
CA LEU A 789 14.54 -6.71 -4.10
C LEU A 789 13.71 -6.31 -5.31
N ILE A 790 13.24 -7.31 -6.07
CA ILE A 790 12.32 -7.13 -7.20
C ILE A 790 10.93 -7.59 -6.75
N VAL A 791 9.94 -6.72 -6.94
CA VAL A 791 8.53 -7.05 -6.66
C VAL A 791 7.66 -6.79 -7.89
N THR A 792 6.83 -7.75 -8.26
CA THR A 792 5.87 -7.60 -9.37
C THR A 792 4.47 -8.00 -8.92
N HIS A 793 3.45 -7.68 -9.73
CA HIS A 793 2.11 -8.19 -9.51
C HIS A 793 2.02 -9.66 -9.97
N SER A 794 2.50 -9.96 -11.18
CA SER A 794 2.35 -11.27 -11.82
C SER A 794 3.64 -12.10 -11.84
N ASN A 795 3.49 -13.42 -11.87
CA ASN A 795 4.59 -14.36 -12.14
C ASN A 795 5.11 -14.24 -13.58
N GLN A 796 4.28 -13.77 -14.52
CA GLN A 796 4.66 -13.59 -15.91
C GLN A 796 5.71 -12.47 -16.06
N ALA A 797 5.50 -11.34 -15.37
CA ALA A 797 6.49 -10.26 -15.33
C ALA A 797 7.83 -10.73 -14.74
N LEU A 798 7.80 -11.54 -13.67
CA LEU A 798 9.03 -12.16 -13.14
C LEU A 798 9.74 -13.01 -14.20
N ASN A 799 9.02 -13.87 -14.91
CA ASN A 799 9.61 -14.72 -15.95
C ASN A 799 10.33 -13.86 -17.02
N GLN A 800 9.68 -12.80 -17.50
CA GLN A 800 10.25 -11.89 -18.50
C GLN A 800 11.49 -11.15 -17.99
N LEU A 801 11.47 -10.70 -16.73
CA LEU A 801 12.64 -10.09 -16.08
C LEU A 801 13.81 -11.07 -15.99
N PHE A 802 13.58 -12.30 -15.51
CA PHE A 802 14.64 -13.30 -15.38
C PHE A 802 15.22 -13.72 -16.74
N GLU A 803 14.38 -13.89 -17.76
CA GLU A 803 14.84 -14.20 -19.12
C GLU A 803 15.82 -13.15 -19.65
N LYS A 804 15.49 -11.86 -19.48
CA LYS A 804 16.38 -10.76 -19.88
C LYS A 804 17.60 -10.61 -18.98
N ILE A 805 17.48 -10.84 -17.68
CA ILE A 805 18.61 -10.85 -16.74
C ILE A 805 19.63 -11.94 -17.13
N MET A 806 19.17 -13.11 -17.57
CA MET A 806 20.05 -14.19 -18.04
C MET A 806 20.85 -13.81 -19.30
N ALA A 807 20.36 -12.86 -20.09
CA ALA A 807 21.06 -12.35 -21.27
C ALA A 807 22.14 -11.31 -20.92
N LEU A 808 22.25 -10.89 -19.66
CA LEU A 808 23.22 -9.88 -19.19
C LEU A 808 24.34 -10.52 -18.35
N ASP A 809 25.33 -9.70 -17.98
CA ASP A 809 26.49 -10.12 -17.17
C ASP A 809 26.15 -10.25 -15.66
N ILE A 810 25.20 -11.11 -15.33
CA ILE A 810 24.80 -11.38 -13.95
C ILE A 810 25.00 -12.86 -13.64
N ASP A 811 25.73 -13.15 -12.57
CA ASP A 811 26.01 -14.53 -12.17
C ASP A 811 24.75 -15.17 -11.57
N GLU A 812 24.36 -16.32 -12.11
CA GLU A 812 23.12 -17.03 -11.76
C GLU A 812 23.06 -17.51 -10.31
N ARG A 813 24.21 -17.55 -9.61
CA ARG A 813 24.27 -17.83 -8.17
C ARG A 813 23.70 -16.70 -7.31
N HIS A 814 23.73 -15.47 -7.82
CA HIS A 814 23.24 -14.29 -7.11
C HIS A 814 21.74 -14.04 -7.36
N LEU A 815 21.09 -14.88 -8.17
CA LEU A 815 19.68 -14.78 -8.54
C LEU A 815 18.84 -15.74 -7.70
N LEU A 816 17.79 -15.23 -7.07
CA LEU A 816 16.83 -16.04 -6.31
C LEU A 816 15.40 -15.58 -6.56
N ARG A 817 14.52 -16.52 -6.86
CA ARG A 817 13.07 -16.30 -6.97
C ARG A 817 12.34 -16.98 -5.82
N LEU A 818 11.34 -16.29 -5.26
CA LEU A 818 10.45 -16.81 -4.22
C LEU A 818 8.98 -16.78 -4.71
N GLY A 819 8.21 -17.83 -4.44
CA GLY A 819 6.77 -17.85 -4.77
C GLY A 819 6.10 -19.21 -4.59
N HIS A 820 4.75 -19.25 -4.56
CA HIS A 820 3.96 -20.50 -4.54
C HIS A 820 3.88 -21.20 -5.91
N GLY A 821 4.33 -20.54 -6.98
CA GLY A 821 4.37 -21.06 -8.36
C GLY A 821 5.73 -21.65 -8.73
N GLU A 822 6.53 -22.12 -7.76
CA GLU A 822 7.83 -22.75 -8.01
C GLU A 822 7.72 -24.00 -8.93
N GLU A 823 6.53 -24.57 -9.09
CA GLU A 823 6.29 -25.81 -9.85
C GLU A 823 5.94 -25.61 -11.34
N GLU A 824 5.49 -24.41 -11.77
CA GLU A 824 5.03 -24.13 -13.17
C GLU A 824 6.09 -23.39 -14.02
N LEU A 825 7.37 -23.62 -13.77
CA LEU A 825 8.46 -22.85 -14.37
C LEU A 825 8.68 -23.17 -15.86
N GLU A 826 8.40 -22.19 -16.73
CA GLU A 826 8.73 -22.21 -18.17
C GLU A 826 10.07 -21.51 -18.52
N THR A 827 10.95 -21.21 -17.55
CA THR A 827 12.29 -20.68 -17.87
C THR A 827 13.30 -21.79 -18.11
N GLU A 828 14.30 -21.54 -18.97
CA GLU A 828 15.35 -22.52 -19.31
C GLU A 828 16.10 -23.07 -18.08
N LYS A 829 16.13 -22.31 -16.98
CA LYS A 829 16.75 -22.68 -15.70
C LYS A 829 15.81 -22.45 -14.52
N ASP A 830 15.95 -23.28 -13.49
CA ASP A 830 15.13 -23.20 -12.26
C ASP A 830 15.75 -22.25 -11.21
N PHE A 831 15.13 -21.09 -11.02
CA PHE A 831 15.53 -20.06 -10.05
C PHE A 831 14.81 -20.13 -8.71
N SER A 832 14.00 -21.19 -8.48
CA SER A 832 13.39 -21.48 -7.18
C SER A 832 14.46 -21.76 -6.11
N ARG A 833 14.04 -21.80 -4.85
CA ARG A 833 14.90 -22.24 -3.75
C ARG A 833 15.55 -23.58 -4.03
N TYR A 834 14.77 -24.54 -4.53
CA TYR A 834 15.24 -25.90 -4.81
C TYR A 834 16.21 -25.92 -6.00
N GLY A 835 15.84 -25.28 -7.11
CA GLY A 835 16.68 -25.18 -8.30
C GLY A 835 18.03 -24.53 -8.02
N ARG A 836 18.06 -23.47 -7.21
CA ARG A 836 19.31 -22.79 -6.83
C ARG A 836 20.17 -23.63 -5.88
N VAL A 837 19.57 -24.38 -4.96
CA VAL A 837 20.33 -25.34 -4.13
C VAL A 837 20.98 -26.42 -5.00
N ASN A 838 20.25 -26.99 -5.96
CA ASN A 838 20.78 -28.00 -6.88
C ASN A 838 21.90 -27.44 -7.77
N TYR A 839 21.72 -26.22 -8.29
CA TYR A 839 22.75 -25.53 -9.05
C TYR A 839 24.04 -25.38 -8.25
N VAL A 840 23.96 -24.92 -7.00
CA VAL A 840 25.15 -24.74 -6.13
C VAL A 840 25.82 -26.09 -5.84
N LEU A 841 25.05 -27.13 -5.53
CA LEU A 841 25.61 -28.46 -5.27
C LEU A 841 26.33 -29.04 -6.50
N ALA A 842 25.74 -28.93 -7.69
CA ALA A 842 26.35 -29.38 -8.94
C ALA A 842 27.60 -28.55 -9.28
N ARG A 843 27.51 -27.22 -9.19
CA ARG A 843 28.61 -26.31 -9.50
C ARG A 843 29.78 -26.48 -8.53
N ARG A 844 29.52 -26.72 -7.25
CA ARG A 844 30.55 -27.04 -6.26
C ARG A 844 31.38 -28.25 -6.68
N LEU A 845 30.74 -29.32 -7.16
CA LEU A 845 31.45 -30.53 -7.60
C LEU A 845 32.29 -30.30 -8.87
N GLU A 846 31.87 -29.42 -9.76
CA GLU A 846 32.68 -28.99 -10.91
C GLU A 846 33.91 -28.19 -10.47
N LEU A 847 33.72 -27.20 -9.59
CA LEU A 847 34.80 -26.35 -9.12
C LEU A 847 35.84 -27.12 -8.30
N LEU A 848 35.43 -28.09 -7.47
CA LEU A 848 36.36 -28.94 -6.72
C LEU A 848 37.20 -29.84 -7.64
N ARG A 849 36.64 -30.28 -8.78
CA ARG A 849 37.41 -30.97 -9.83
C ARG A 849 38.45 -30.07 -10.47
N GLU A 850 38.12 -28.79 -10.70
CA GLU A 850 39.10 -27.81 -11.17
C GLU A 850 40.23 -27.55 -10.17
N VAL A 851 39.96 -27.58 -8.86
CA VAL A 851 41.01 -27.51 -7.83
C VAL A 851 41.92 -28.74 -7.88
N GLY A 852 41.36 -29.94 -8.07
CA GLY A 852 42.13 -31.16 -8.30
C GLY A 852 43.04 -31.05 -9.53
N ARG A 853 42.49 -30.57 -10.65
CA ARG A 853 43.27 -30.31 -11.88
C ARG A 853 44.37 -29.27 -11.68
N LEU A 854 44.10 -28.22 -10.90
CA LEU A 854 45.10 -27.20 -10.56
C LEU A 854 46.21 -27.79 -9.68
N GLN A 855 45.90 -28.64 -8.71
CA GLN A 855 46.87 -29.36 -7.89
C GLN A 855 47.81 -30.22 -8.75
N GLU A 856 47.25 -31.04 -9.64
CA GLU A 856 48.02 -31.89 -10.56
C GLU A 856 48.94 -31.05 -11.46
N SER A 857 48.40 -29.95 -12.03
CA SER A 857 49.16 -29.05 -12.90
C SER A 857 50.31 -28.30 -12.19
N LEU A 858 50.26 -28.21 -10.86
CA LEU A 858 51.30 -27.59 -10.03
C LEU A 858 52.27 -28.61 -9.44
N GLY A 859 52.10 -29.91 -9.73
CA GLY A 859 52.94 -30.99 -9.22
C GLY A 859 52.86 -31.19 -7.70
N VAL A 860 51.73 -30.82 -7.08
CA VAL A 860 51.54 -30.97 -5.63
C VAL A 860 51.03 -32.39 -5.33
N PRO A 861 51.73 -33.19 -4.51
CA PRO A 861 51.30 -34.56 -4.20
C PRO A 861 50.06 -34.58 -3.29
N GLY A 862 49.11 -35.47 -3.59
CA GLY A 862 47.93 -35.70 -2.75
C GLY A 862 46.81 -36.43 -3.48
N ASP A 863 46.38 -37.58 -2.95
CA ASP A 863 45.34 -38.45 -3.54
C ASP A 863 43.93 -38.20 -2.97
N VAL A 864 43.75 -37.14 -2.16
CA VAL A 864 42.49 -36.87 -1.44
C VAL A 864 41.69 -35.80 -2.18
N SER A 865 40.42 -36.10 -2.48
CA SER A 865 39.50 -35.14 -3.08
C SER A 865 39.31 -33.89 -2.19
N TYR A 866 39.32 -32.72 -2.81
CA TYR A 866 39.11 -31.46 -2.10
C TYR A 866 37.67 -31.27 -1.59
N THR A 867 37.57 -30.54 -0.48
CA THR A 867 36.37 -29.90 0.07
C THR A 867 36.49 -28.39 -0.11
N CYS A 868 35.40 -27.63 0.12
CA CYS A 868 35.47 -26.17 0.10
C CYS A 868 36.51 -25.63 1.09
N GLU A 869 36.59 -26.24 2.28
CA GLU A 869 37.58 -25.88 3.31
C GLU A 869 39.03 -26.13 2.87
N THR A 870 39.33 -27.34 2.38
CA THR A 870 40.69 -27.69 1.94
C THR A 870 41.09 -26.95 0.66
N ALA A 871 40.13 -26.61 -0.21
CA ALA A 871 40.36 -25.71 -1.34
C ALA A 871 40.77 -24.30 -0.89
N GLY A 872 40.15 -23.76 0.17
CA GLY A 872 40.54 -22.48 0.77
C GLY A 872 41.98 -22.49 1.29
N HIS A 873 42.38 -23.56 1.98
CA HIS A 873 43.78 -23.74 2.38
C HIS A 873 44.71 -23.83 1.17
N PHE A 874 44.36 -24.62 0.15
CA PHE A 874 45.15 -24.74 -1.07
C PHE A 874 45.33 -23.39 -1.79
N PHE A 875 44.29 -22.56 -1.84
CA PHE A 875 44.38 -21.23 -2.43
C PHE A 875 45.41 -20.35 -1.73
N LEU A 876 45.37 -20.27 -0.39
CA LEU A 876 46.30 -19.45 0.39
C LEU A 876 47.74 -19.97 0.31
N TYR A 877 47.94 -21.28 0.50
CA TYR A 877 49.30 -21.84 0.61
C TYR A 877 49.97 -22.13 -0.73
N GLN A 878 49.23 -22.51 -1.78
CA GLN A 878 49.81 -22.93 -3.05
C GLN A 878 49.59 -21.93 -4.19
N VAL A 879 48.41 -21.31 -4.29
CA VAL A 879 48.07 -20.41 -5.39
C VAL A 879 48.55 -18.99 -5.11
N MET A 880 48.18 -18.41 -3.97
CA MET A 880 48.56 -17.04 -3.57
C MET A 880 50.07 -16.89 -3.42
N SER A 881 50.75 -17.85 -2.78
CA SER A 881 52.21 -17.84 -2.62
C SER A 881 52.95 -17.77 -3.96
N ARG A 882 52.54 -18.60 -4.94
CA ARG A 882 53.10 -18.59 -6.30
C ARG A 882 52.78 -17.31 -7.05
N TRP A 883 51.56 -16.77 -6.87
CA TRP A 883 51.17 -15.51 -7.51
C TRP A 883 51.94 -14.32 -6.94
N GLU A 884 52.13 -14.23 -5.63
CA GLU A 884 52.93 -13.19 -4.98
C GLU A 884 54.40 -13.29 -5.39
N GLU A 885 54.96 -14.49 -5.44
CA GLU A 885 56.32 -14.72 -5.95
C GLU A 885 56.44 -14.27 -7.42
N TYR A 886 55.49 -14.65 -8.29
CA TYR A 886 55.43 -14.20 -9.68
C TYR A 886 55.39 -12.68 -9.79
N ILE A 887 54.44 -12.03 -9.10
CA ILE A 887 54.28 -10.57 -9.09
C ILE A 887 55.56 -9.89 -8.60
N SER A 888 56.24 -10.43 -7.58
CA SER A 888 57.50 -9.87 -7.10
C SER A 888 58.61 -9.85 -8.15
N LYS A 889 58.60 -10.83 -9.06
CA LYS A 889 59.58 -10.95 -10.16
C LYS A 889 59.21 -10.06 -11.36
N VAL A 890 57.92 -9.98 -11.71
CA VAL A 890 57.47 -9.28 -12.93
C VAL A 890 56.98 -7.84 -12.72
N LYS A 891 56.73 -7.38 -11.48
CA LYS A 891 56.42 -5.98 -11.13
C LYS A 891 57.53 -5.38 -10.27
N VAL A 892 58.69 -5.08 -10.86
CA VAL A 892 59.84 -4.52 -10.13
C VAL A 892 59.61 -3.04 -9.75
N LYS A 893 59.83 -2.69 -8.47
CA LYS A 893 59.83 -1.30 -7.97
C LYS A 893 61.14 -0.60 -8.33
N GLY A 894 61.29 -0.11 -9.57
CA GLY A 894 62.50 0.61 -9.94
C GLY A 894 62.68 0.96 -11.42
N GLY A 895 61.70 1.60 -12.06
CA GLY A 895 61.89 2.38 -13.31
C GLY A 895 62.35 1.67 -14.59
N LYS A 896 62.80 0.42 -14.55
CA LYS A 896 63.06 -0.43 -15.73
C LYS A 896 61.84 -1.32 -15.99
N LEU A 897 61.23 -1.19 -17.16
CA LEU A 897 60.22 -2.13 -17.66
C LEU A 897 60.88 -3.52 -17.82
N PRO A 898 60.33 -4.59 -17.20
CA PRO A 898 60.85 -5.95 -17.39
C PRO A 898 60.58 -6.44 -18.83
N ASP A 899 61.32 -7.46 -19.27
CA ASP A 899 61.19 -7.98 -20.63
C ASP A 899 59.81 -8.64 -20.80
N VAL A 900 59.19 -8.49 -21.98
CA VAL A 900 57.86 -9.06 -22.26
C VAL A 900 57.89 -10.59 -22.13
N THR A 901 59.04 -11.19 -22.42
CA THR A 901 59.28 -12.62 -22.26
C THR A 901 59.24 -13.09 -20.81
N ASP A 902 59.56 -12.22 -19.83
CA ASP A 902 59.56 -12.57 -18.40
C ASP A 902 58.14 -12.82 -17.88
N VAL A 903 57.16 -12.07 -18.40
CA VAL A 903 55.73 -12.22 -18.05
C VAL A 903 55.26 -13.63 -18.32
N SER A 904 55.60 -14.18 -19.49
CA SER A 904 55.30 -15.56 -19.86
C SER A 904 56.23 -16.54 -19.14
N SER A 905 57.54 -16.33 -19.12
CA SER A 905 58.50 -17.31 -18.59
C SER A 905 58.30 -17.63 -17.10
N PHE A 906 57.91 -16.65 -16.30
CA PHE A 906 57.67 -16.84 -14.87
C PHE A 906 56.22 -17.17 -14.50
N PHE A 907 55.29 -17.20 -15.47
CA PHE A 907 53.87 -17.39 -15.17
C PHE A 907 53.59 -18.78 -14.56
N PRO A 908 53.00 -18.86 -13.34
CA PRO A 908 52.98 -20.10 -12.57
C PRO A 908 51.88 -21.09 -12.99
N PHE A 909 50.98 -20.73 -13.90
CA PHE A 909 49.77 -21.53 -14.20
C PHE A 909 49.67 -22.01 -15.66
N HIS A 910 50.79 -22.12 -16.38
CA HIS A 910 50.80 -22.55 -17.79
C HIS A 910 50.10 -23.89 -18.03
N GLN A 911 50.46 -24.92 -17.25
CA GLN A 911 49.89 -26.26 -17.41
C GLN A 911 48.39 -26.28 -17.11
N TYR A 912 47.93 -25.49 -16.13
CA TYR A 912 46.52 -25.37 -15.80
C TYR A 912 45.71 -24.73 -16.95
N PHE A 913 46.28 -23.78 -17.67
CA PHE A 913 45.62 -23.13 -18.81
C PHE A 913 45.99 -23.73 -20.17
N ALA A 914 46.60 -24.92 -20.20
CA ALA A 914 46.94 -25.61 -21.46
C ALA A 914 45.71 -25.91 -22.32
N ASN A 915 44.53 -26.07 -21.70
CA ASN A 915 43.23 -26.27 -22.35
C ASN A 915 42.58 -24.97 -22.85
N ALA A 916 43.17 -23.80 -22.59
CA ALA A 916 42.73 -22.53 -23.18
C ALA A 916 43.30 -22.35 -24.61
N PRO A 917 42.73 -21.45 -25.42
CA PRO A 917 43.28 -21.11 -26.73
C PRO A 917 44.74 -20.66 -26.64
N GLN A 918 45.61 -21.31 -27.40
CA GLN A 918 47.05 -21.04 -27.41
C GLN A 918 47.46 -20.14 -28.59
N PRO A 919 48.52 -19.32 -28.46
CA PRO A 919 49.27 -19.04 -27.22
C PRO A 919 48.49 -18.12 -26.26
N ILE A 920 48.65 -18.30 -24.95
CA ILE A 920 48.03 -17.43 -23.92
C ILE A 920 48.59 -16.00 -24.01
N PHE A 921 49.92 -15.88 -24.00
CA PHE A 921 50.65 -14.62 -24.08
C PHE A 921 51.03 -14.32 -25.53
N LYS A 922 50.90 -13.05 -25.94
CA LYS A 922 51.10 -12.65 -27.34
C LYS A 922 52.52 -12.17 -27.62
N GLY A 923 53.30 -11.82 -26.59
CA GLY A 923 54.67 -11.33 -26.72
C GLY A 923 54.76 -9.96 -27.38
N LYS A 924 53.68 -9.17 -27.38
CA LYS A 924 53.60 -7.87 -28.08
C LYS A 924 54.02 -6.70 -27.20
N SER A 925 53.41 -6.59 -26.02
CA SER A 925 53.76 -5.59 -25.02
C SER A 925 53.65 -6.16 -23.62
N TYR A 926 54.43 -5.60 -22.70
CA TYR A 926 54.42 -5.99 -21.30
C TYR A 926 53.04 -5.76 -20.69
N GLU A 927 52.41 -4.61 -20.98
CA GLU A 927 51.12 -4.23 -20.41
C GLU A 927 50.00 -5.18 -20.85
N GLU A 928 50.00 -5.62 -22.11
CA GLU A 928 48.99 -6.55 -22.63
C GLU A 928 49.15 -7.93 -22.00
N ASP A 929 50.37 -8.49 -21.99
CA ASP A 929 50.63 -9.82 -21.44
C ASP A 929 50.47 -9.83 -19.90
N MET A 930 50.79 -8.73 -19.21
CA MET A 930 50.59 -8.61 -17.77
C MET A 930 49.10 -8.59 -17.41
N GLU A 931 48.26 -7.88 -18.17
CA GLU A 931 46.81 -7.90 -17.97
C GLU A 931 46.19 -9.27 -18.31
N ILE A 932 46.75 -9.99 -19.28
CA ILE A 932 46.38 -11.39 -19.55
C ILE A 932 46.75 -12.28 -18.34
N ALA A 933 47.94 -12.13 -17.76
CA ALA A 933 48.35 -12.87 -16.58
C ALA A 933 47.44 -12.57 -15.37
N GLU A 934 47.13 -11.30 -15.14
CA GLU A 934 46.16 -10.89 -14.10
C GLU A 934 44.78 -11.49 -14.37
N GLY A 935 44.31 -11.49 -15.61
CA GLY A 935 43.05 -12.13 -15.99
C GLY A 935 43.02 -13.63 -15.70
N CYS A 936 44.11 -14.34 -16.00
CA CYS A 936 44.26 -15.74 -15.64
C CYS A 936 44.19 -15.95 -14.12
N PHE A 937 44.85 -15.10 -13.33
CA PHE A 937 44.75 -15.16 -11.87
C PHE A 937 43.34 -14.84 -11.36
N ARG A 938 42.64 -13.85 -11.95
CA ARG A 938 41.25 -13.54 -11.63
C ARG A 938 40.32 -14.73 -11.92
N HIS A 939 40.56 -15.47 -12.99
CA HIS A 939 39.84 -16.71 -13.30
C HIS A 939 40.02 -17.75 -12.19
N VAL A 940 41.26 -18.03 -11.79
CA VAL A 940 41.56 -18.96 -10.69
C VAL A 940 40.94 -18.47 -9.37
N LYS A 941 41.11 -17.19 -9.04
CA LYS A 941 40.55 -16.58 -7.82
C LYS A 941 39.02 -16.68 -7.78
N LYS A 942 38.32 -16.55 -8.92
CA LYS A 942 36.87 -16.71 -9.00
C LYS A 942 36.43 -18.10 -8.55
N ILE A 943 37.15 -19.16 -8.96
CA ILE A 943 36.87 -20.56 -8.55
C ILE A 943 36.86 -20.66 -7.02
N PHE A 944 37.92 -20.18 -6.37
CA PHE A 944 38.04 -20.27 -4.90
C PHE A 944 37.07 -19.35 -4.16
N THR A 945 36.76 -18.17 -4.72
CA THR A 945 35.75 -17.27 -4.15
C THR A 945 34.38 -17.95 -4.12
N GLN A 946 34.00 -18.63 -5.21
CA GLN A 946 32.76 -19.41 -5.27
C GLN A 946 32.76 -20.61 -4.33
N LEU A 947 33.89 -21.32 -4.20
CA LEU A 947 33.99 -22.44 -3.27
C LEU A 947 33.84 -22.00 -1.81
N GLU A 948 34.38 -20.84 -1.44
CA GLU A 948 34.21 -20.29 -0.08
C GLU A 948 32.74 -19.90 0.18
N GLU A 949 32.07 -19.29 -0.80
CA GLU A 949 30.63 -19.00 -0.75
C GLU A 949 29.81 -20.30 -0.58
N PHE A 950 30.19 -21.36 -1.29
CA PHE A 950 29.53 -22.67 -1.27
C PHE A 950 29.85 -23.53 -0.03
N ARG A 951 30.83 -23.13 0.79
CA ARG A 951 31.19 -23.85 2.02
C ARG A 951 30.00 -24.04 2.96
N ALA A 952 29.08 -23.08 2.99
CA ALA A 952 27.85 -23.18 3.79
C ALA A 952 27.00 -24.42 3.47
N PHE A 953 27.06 -24.93 2.24
CA PHE A 953 26.29 -26.11 1.82
C PHE A 953 26.89 -27.43 2.32
N GLU A 954 28.16 -27.42 2.74
CA GLU A 954 28.79 -28.53 3.46
C GLU A 954 28.37 -28.54 4.93
N LEU A 955 28.23 -27.34 5.53
CA LEU A 955 27.86 -27.15 6.93
C LEU A 955 26.36 -27.42 7.18
N LEU A 956 25.51 -27.00 6.25
CA LEU A 956 24.05 -27.13 6.34
C LEU A 956 23.59 -28.41 5.62
N ARG A 957 22.92 -29.30 6.35
CA ARG A 957 22.45 -30.61 5.83
C ARG A 957 21.09 -30.52 5.14
N SER A 958 20.13 -29.79 5.71
CA SER A 958 18.77 -29.73 5.19
C SER A 958 18.67 -28.81 3.97
N GLY A 959 17.80 -29.14 3.01
CA GLY A 959 17.53 -28.27 1.86
C GLY A 959 16.94 -26.91 2.28
N LEU A 960 16.15 -26.91 3.37
CA LEU A 960 15.53 -25.71 3.93
C LEU A 960 16.59 -24.74 4.47
N ASP A 961 17.56 -25.21 5.26
CA ASP A 961 18.61 -24.35 5.79
C ASP A 961 19.54 -23.83 4.68
N ARG A 962 19.86 -24.67 3.69
CA ARG A 962 20.60 -24.24 2.49
C ARG A 962 19.88 -23.13 1.74
N SER A 963 18.56 -23.23 1.59
CA SER A 963 17.76 -22.18 0.96
C SER A 963 17.73 -20.88 1.77
N LYS A 964 17.71 -20.97 3.12
CA LYS A 964 17.82 -19.81 4.01
C LYS A 964 19.17 -19.10 3.84
N TYR A 965 20.27 -19.84 3.70
CA TYR A 965 21.58 -19.24 3.44
C TYR A 965 21.60 -18.44 2.14
N LEU A 966 21.05 -19.00 1.06
CA LEU A 966 20.92 -18.28 -0.22
C LEU A 966 20.14 -16.98 -0.07
N LEU A 967 19.01 -17.05 0.62
CA LEU A 967 18.10 -15.93 0.81
C LEU A 967 18.69 -14.82 1.69
N VAL A 968 19.44 -15.17 2.72
CA VAL A 968 19.95 -14.18 3.69
C VAL A 968 21.30 -13.60 3.27
N LYS A 969 22.16 -14.39 2.61
CA LYS A 969 23.57 -14.01 2.38
C LYS A 969 24.00 -14.01 0.91
N GLU A 970 23.73 -15.08 0.16
CA GLU A 970 24.35 -15.28 -1.17
C GLU A 970 23.67 -14.45 -2.28
N ALA A 971 22.35 -14.47 -2.33
CA ALA A 971 21.61 -13.82 -3.42
C ALA A 971 21.78 -12.30 -3.34
N LYS A 972 22.05 -11.65 -4.47
CA LYS A 972 22.10 -10.18 -4.59
C LYS A 972 20.85 -9.63 -5.25
N ILE A 973 20.16 -10.43 -6.05
CA ILE A 973 18.90 -10.08 -6.68
C ILE A 973 17.88 -11.12 -6.24
N ILE A 974 16.89 -10.67 -5.48
CA ILE A 974 15.83 -11.49 -4.91
C ILE A 974 14.51 -11.00 -5.49
N ALA A 975 13.73 -11.89 -6.09
CA ALA A 975 12.49 -11.52 -6.75
C ALA A 975 11.30 -12.31 -6.21
N MET A 976 10.16 -11.64 -6.05
CA MET A 976 8.91 -12.25 -5.60
C MET A 976 7.71 -11.44 -6.09
N THR A 977 6.50 -12.00 -6.00
CA THR A 977 5.28 -11.21 -6.22
C THR A 977 4.91 -10.41 -4.97
N CYS A 978 4.13 -9.34 -5.11
CA CYS A 978 3.64 -8.53 -3.99
C CYS A 978 2.81 -9.36 -2.99
N THR A 979 1.98 -10.28 -3.50
CA THR A 979 1.21 -11.22 -2.67
C THR A 979 2.13 -12.12 -1.85
N HIS A 980 3.20 -12.64 -2.45
CA HIS A 980 4.16 -13.48 -1.71
C HIS A 980 4.95 -12.68 -0.68
N ALA A 981 5.31 -11.43 -1.00
CA ALA A 981 5.95 -10.51 -0.05
C ALA A 981 5.05 -10.27 1.18
N ALA A 982 3.75 -10.07 0.97
CA ALA A 982 2.79 -9.91 2.06
C ALA A 982 2.70 -11.17 2.92
N LEU A 983 2.55 -12.35 2.31
CA LEU A 983 2.45 -13.63 3.03
C LEU A 983 3.71 -13.99 3.82
N LYS A 984 4.89 -13.69 3.29
CA LYS A 984 6.18 -14.13 3.84
C LYS A 984 6.92 -13.05 4.63
N ARG A 985 6.33 -11.87 4.84
CA ARG A 985 6.99 -10.80 5.58
C ARG A 985 7.49 -11.25 6.94
N HIS A 986 6.64 -11.90 7.74
CA HIS A 986 7.02 -12.37 9.08
C HIS A 986 8.25 -13.28 9.01
N ASP A 987 8.20 -14.33 8.18
CA ASP A 987 9.30 -15.27 7.98
C ASP A 987 10.58 -14.57 7.50
N LEU A 988 10.48 -13.59 6.60
CA LEU A 988 11.63 -12.85 6.07
C LEU A 988 12.29 -11.98 7.14
N VAL A 989 11.49 -11.29 7.96
CA VAL A 989 11.98 -10.43 9.04
C VAL A 989 12.66 -11.27 10.12
N GLU A 990 12.07 -12.41 10.50
CA GLU A 990 12.65 -13.35 11.47
C GLU A 990 13.97 -13.96 10.97
N LEU A 991 14.06 -14.28 9.67
CA LEU A 991 15.29 -14.75 9.04
C LEU A 991 16.38 -13.68 8.96
N GLY A 992 16.09 -12.43 9.27
CA GLY A 992 17.02 -11.31 9.14
C GLY A 992 17.32 -10.98 7.67
N PHE A 993 16.32 -11.10 6.79
CA PHE A 993 16.42 -10.67 5.40
C PHE A 993 16.80 -9.18 5.32
N LYS A 994 17.70 -8.83 4.40
CA LYS A 994 18.22 -7.48 4.20
C LYS A 994 18.30 -7.12 2.73
N TYR A 995 17.95 -5.90 2.39
CA TYR A 995 18.05 -5.33 1.05
C TYR A 995 18.28 -3.81 1.10
N ASP A 996 18.82 -3.28 0.01
CA ASP A 996 19.22 -1.88 -0.12
C ASP A 996 18.40 -1.15 -1.18
N ASN A 997 17.93 -1.86 -2.20
CA ASN A 997 17.20 -1.28 -3.33
C ASN A 997 15.93 -2.08 -3.60
N ILE A 998 14.83 -1.39 -3.92
CA ILE A 998 13.58 -2.01 -4.39
C ILE A 998 13.33 -1.58 -5.83
N LEU A 999 13.04 -2.54 -6.70
CA LEU A 999 12.48 -2.30 -8.02
C LEU A 999 11.11 -2.97 -8.14
N MET A 1000 10.13 -2.22 -8.61
CA MET A 1000 8.77 -2.70 -8.86
C MET A 1000 8.42 -2.57 -10.34
N GLU A 1001 7.85 -3.63 -10.91
CA GLU A 1001 7.21 -3.61 -12.23
C GLU A 1001 5.70 -3.85 -12.06
N GLU A 1002 4.89 -3.42 -13.03
CA GLU A 1002 3.42 -3.45 -12.96
C GLU A 1002 2.89 -2.62 -11.76
N SER A 1003 3.63 -1.59 -11.33
CA SER A 1003 3.32 -0.86 -10.08
C SER A 1003 1.94 -0.20 -10.04
N ALA A 1004 1.35 0.09 -11.20
CA ALA A 1004 -0.01 0.65 -11.29
C ALA A 1004 -1.12 -0.39 -11.06
N GLN A 1005 -0.81 -1.69 -11.15
CA GLN A 1005 -1.72 -2.83 -10.95
C GLN A 1005 -1.60 -3.46 -9.55
N ILE A 1006 -0.71 -2.95 -8.71
CA ILE A 1006 -0.53 -3.42 -7.32
C ILE A 1006 -1.36 -2.53 -6.39
N LEU A 1007 -2.09 -3.14 -5.45
CA LEU A 1007 -2.84 -2.39 -4.44
C LEU A 1007 -1.91 -1.47 -3.60
N GLU A 1008 -2.47 -0.39 -3.09
CA GLU A 1008 -1.80 0.60 -2.22
C GLU A 1008 -0.99 -0.09 -1.09
N ILE A 1009 -1.64 -0.96 -0.31
CA ILE A 1009 -1.00 -1.65 0.82
C ILE A 1009 0.02 -2.71 0.41
N GLU A 1010 -0.23 -3.43 -0.68
CA GLU A 1010 0.69 -4.44 -1.20
C GLU A 1010 1.93 -3.80 -1.85
N THR A 1011 1.85 -2.51 -2.22
CA THR A 1011 3.00 -1.70 -2.64
C THR A 1011 3.81 -1.22 -1.44
N PHE A 1012 3.16 -0.98 -0.29
CA PHE A 1012 3.84 -0.52 0.93
C PHE A 1012 4.57 -1.63 1.69
N ILE A 1013 3.96 -2.83 1.83
CA ILE A 1013 4.53 -3.94 2.61
C ILE A 1013 5.99 -4.28 2.20
N PRO A 1014 6.36 -4.33 0.91
CA PRO A 1014 7.73 -4.56 0.48
C PRO A 1014 8.79 -3.59 1.02
N LEU A 1015 8.41 -2.38 1.48
CA LEU A 1015 9.33 -1.43 2.10
C LEU A 1015 9.86 -1.92 3.45
N LEU A 1016 9.15 -2.84 4.09
CA LEU A 1016 9.38 -3.26 5.48
C LEU A 1016 9.58 -4.78 5.63
N LEU A 1017 10.16 -5.44 4.62
CA LEU A 1017 10.54 -6.88 4.70
C LEU A 1017 11.85 -7.12 5.48
N GLN A 1018 12.39 -6.08 6.13
CA GLN A 1018 13.62 -6.11 6.92
C GLN A 1018 13.49 -5.29 8.19
N ASN A 1019 14.32 -5.60 9.18
CA ASN A 1019 14.44 -4.81 10.40
C ASN A 1019 15.23 -3.51 10.15
N PRO A 1020 14.97 -2.43 10.93
CA PRO A 1020 15.77 -1.22 10.90
C PRO A 1020 17.24 -1.50 11.22
N GLN A 1021 18.13 -0.70 10.64
CA GLN A 1021 19.56 -0.73 10.91
C GLN A 1021 19.97 0.59 11.59
N ASP A 1022 20.50 0.49 12.81
CA ASP A 1022 20.93 1.65 13.61
C ASP A 1022 19.83 2.71 13.82
N GLY A 1023 18.57 2.27 13.89
CA GLY A 1023 17.39 3.12 14.03
C GLY A 1023 16.82 3.68 12.73
N PHE A 1024 17.43 3.42 11.58
CA PHE A 1024 16.99 3.92 10.28
C PHE A 1024 16.66 2.79 9.30
N SER A 1025 15.91 3.11 8.25
CA SER A 1025 15.70 2.18 7.14
C SER A 1025 16.99 2.00 6.34
N ARG A 1026 17.32 0.75 5.99
CA ARG A 1026 18.46 0.43 5.11
C ARG A 1026 18.19 0.79 3.64
N LEU A 1027 16.95 1.05 3.27
CA LEU A 1027 16.53 1.30 1.89
C LEU A 1027 17.15 2.60 1.34
N LYS A 1028 17.87 2.48 0.21
CA LYS A 1028 18.57 3.56 -0.49
C LYS A 1028 17.83 4.03 -1.73
N ARG A 1029 17.10 3.13 -2.39
CA ARG A 1029 16.43 3.38 -3.67
C ARG A 1029 15.08 2.69 -3.73
N TRP A 1030 14.10 3.40 -4.27
CA TRP A 1030 12.82 2.84 -4.63
C TRP A 1030 12.48 3.20 -6.08
N ILE A 1031 12.46 2.19 -6.94
CA ILE A 1031 12.17 2.33 -8.36
C ILE A 1031 10.81 1.69 -8.62
N MET A 1032 9.86 2.46 -9.15
CA MET A 1032 8.54 1.97 -9.54
C MET A 1032 8.31 2.21 -11.04
N ILE A 1033 7.98 1.14 -11.75
CA ILE A 1033 7.75 1.15 -13.20
C ILE A 1033 6.33 0.64 -13.45
N GLY A 1034 5.48 1.51 -13.98
CA GLY A 1034 4.06 1.22 -14.15
C GLY A 1034 3.39 2.07 -15.21
N ASP A 1035 2.09 1.88 -15.38
CA ASP A 1035 1.28 2.66 -16.30
C ASP A 1035 -0.12 2.91 -15.70
N HIS A 1036 -0.33 4.13 -15.19
CA HIS A 1036 -1.58 4.55 -14.57
C HIS A 1036 -2.68 4.88 -15.58
N HIS A 1037 -2.39 4.83 -16.89
CA HIS A 1037 -3.39 4.96 -17.95
C HIS A 1037 -3.90 3.60 -18.45
N GLN A 1038 -3.40 2.49 -17.90
CA GLN A 1038 -3.92 1.14 -18.11
C GLN A 1038 -4.83 0.71 -16.95
N LEU A 1039 -5.26 -0.55 -16.97
CA LEU A 1039 -6.15 -1.09 -15.94
C LEU A 1039 -5.51 -1.01 -14.55
N PRO A 1040 -6.30 -0.62 -13.52
CA PRO A 1040 -5.88 -0.62 -12.13
C PRO A 1040 -5.84 -2.06 -11.55
N PRO A 1041 -5.43 -2.26 -10.29
CA PRO A 1041 -5.62 -3.51 -9.56
C PRO A 1041 -7.10 -3.93 -9.59
N VAL A 1042 -7.35 -5.24 -9.68
CA VAL A 1042 -8.71 -5.77 -9.73
C VAL A 1042 -9.32 -5.76 -8.33
N ILE A 1043 -10.45 -5.06 -8.19
CA ILE A 1043 -11.33 -5.14 -7.01
C ILE A 1043 -12.52 -6.01 -7.42
N LYS A 1044 -12.84 -7.05 -6.64
CA LYS A 1044 -13.92 -7.96 -7.04
C LYS A 1044 -15.27 -7.29 -6.92
N ASN A 1045 -15.49 -6.58 -5.81
CA ASN A 1045 -16.70 -5.81 -5.61
C ASN A 1045 -16.49 -4.33 -5.92
N MET A 1046 -16.97 -3.92 -7.09
CA MET A 1046 -16.85 -2.54 -7.58
C MET A 1046 -17.51 -1.49 -6.69
N ALA A 1047 -18.34 -1.87 -5.71
CA ALA A 1047 -18.84 -0.93 -4.70
C ALA A 1047 -17.71 -0.28 -3.89
N PHE A 1048 -16.66 -1.04 -3.55
CA PHE A 1048 -15.47 -0.53 -2.85
C PHE A 1048 -14.64 0.41 -3.74
N GLN A 1049 -14.64 0.17 -5.05
CA GLN A 1049 -14.04 1.07 -6.02
C GLN A 1049 -14.85 2.38 -6.11
N LYS A 1050 -16.17 2.28 -6.30
CA LYS A 1050 -17.07 3.42 -6.47
C LYS A 1050 -17.10 4.37 -5.26
N TYR A 1051 -17.15 3.84 -4.04
CA TYR A 1051 -17.23 4.67 -2.82
C TYR A 1051 -15.85 5.01 -2.23
N SER A 1052 -14.95 4.04 -2.16
CA SER A 1052 -13.68 4.15 -1.42
C SER A 1052 -12.45 4.33 -2.29
N ASN A 1053 -12.59 4.23 -3.62
CA ASN A 1053 -11.48 4.24 -4.58
C ASN A 1053 -10.39 3.22 -4.26
N MET A 1054 -10.78 2.02 -3.80
CA MET A 1054 -9.87 0.98 -3.33
C MET A 1054 -8.91 0.45 -4.42
N GLU A 1055 -9.27 0.58 -5.70
CA GLU A 1055 -8.41 0.22 -6.83
C GLU A 1055 -7.22 1.17 -7.01
N GLN A 1056 -7.21 2.33 -6.34
CA GLN A 1056 -6.08 3.25 -6.48
C GLN A 1056 -4.79 2.60 -5.99
N SER A 1057 -3.82 2.41 -6.89
CA SER A 1057 -2.47 2.01 -6.53
C SER A 1057 -1.69 3.18 -5.96
N LEU A 1058 -0.69 2.88 -5.12
CA LEU A 1058 0.24 3.88 -4.60
C LEU A 1058 0.99 4.59 -5.74
N PHE A 1059 1.29 3.88 -6.83
CA PHE A 1059 1.86 4.46 -8.04
C PHE A 1059 0.94 5.54 -8.63
N THR A 1060 -0.34 5.23 -8.86
CA THR A 1060 -1.32 6.20 -9.38
C THR A 1060 -1.51 7.37 -8.43
N ARG A 1061 -1.55 7.12 -7.11
CA ARG A 1061 -1.61 8.18 -6.10
C ARG A 1061 -0.42 9.11 -6.16
N PHE A 1062 0.80 8.59 -6.27
CA PHE A 1062 2.00 9.41 -6.35
C PHE A 1062 2.03 10.28 -7.61
N VAL A 1063 1.53 9.77 -8.74
CA VAL A 1063 1.35 10.58 -9.95
C VAL A 1063 0.37 11.74 -9.70
N ARG A 1064 -0.77 11.48 -9.04
CA ARG A 1064 -1.75 12.51 -8.69
C ARG A 1064 -1.23 13.55 -7.69
N VAL A 1065 -0.50 13.09 -6.67
CA VAL A 1065 0.20 13.93 -5.68
C VAL A 1065 1.24 14.85 -6.36
N GLY A 1066 1.71 14.49 -7.57
CA GLY A 1066 2.62 15.30 -8.37
C GLY A 1066 4.08 14.90 -8.24
N VAL A 1067 4.36 13.64 -7.86
CA VAL A 1067 5.72 13.09 -7.84
C VAL A 1067 6.25 13.10 -9.28
N PRO A 1068 7.48 13.59 -9.53
CA PRO A 1068 8.03 13.67 -10.88
C PRO A 1068 8.20 12.28 -11.50
N THR A 1069 7.70 12.12 -12.73
CA THR A 1069 7.76 10.88 -13.51
C THR A 1069 8.71 11.01 -14.69
N VAL A 1070 9.39 9.91 -15.03
CA VAL A 1070 10.02 9.72 -16.34
C VAL A 1070 9.02 9.01 -17.24
N ASP A 1071 8.40 9.75 -18.16
CA ASP A 1071 7.41 9.24 -19.11
C ASP A 1071 8.11 8.69 -20.36
N LEU A 1072 8.20 7.37 -20.51
CA LEU A 1072 8.83 6.74 -21.68
C LEU A 1072 8.04 7.05 -22.96
N ASP A 1073 8.75 7.42 -24.02
CA ASP A 1073 8.18 8.18 -25.15
C ASP A 1073 8.27 7.47 -26.51
N ALA A 1074 8.78 6.24 -26.59
CA ALA A 1074 8.90 5.53 -27.86
C ALA A 1074 8.52 4.05 -27.74
N GLN A 1075 7.46 3.61 -28.43
CA GLN A 1075 7.02 2.22 -28.44
C GLN A 1075 7.70 1.38 -29.54
N GLY A 1076 7.96 0.11 -29.25
CA GLY A 1076 8.73 -0.81 -30.10
C GLY A 1076 8.01 -2.08 -30.55
N ARG A 1077 6.69 -2.20 -30.39
CA ARG A 1077 5.97 -3.48 -30.57
C ARG A 1077 4.84 -3.48 -31.61
N ALA A 1078 4.25 -2.33 -31.91
CA ALA A 1078 3.07 -2.20 -32.77
C ALA A 1078 3.34 -1.27 -33.95
N ARG A 1079 2.50 -1.32 -34.99
CA ARG A 1079 2.56 -0.35 -36.11
C ARG A 1079 2.31 1.08 -35.61
N ALA A 1080 2.92 2.07 -36.26
CA ALA A 1080 2.68 3.48 -35.93
C ALA A 1080 1.21 3.91 -36.11
N SER A 1081 0.53 3.36 -37.12
CA SER A 1081 -0.92 3.55 -37.35
C SER A 1081 -1.76 3.10 -36.16
N LEU A 1082 -1.49 1.91 -35.61
CA LEU A 1082 -2.15 1.38 -34.41
C LEU A 1082 -1.78 2.18 -33.15
N CYS A 1083 -0.54 2.66 -33.06
CA CYS A 1083 -0.08 3.50 -31.95
C CYS A 1083 -0.91 4.78 -31.80
N ASN A 1084 -1.37 5.36 -32.91
CA ASN A 1084 -2.19 6.58 -32.90
C ASN A 1084 -3.55 6.41 -32.19
N LEU A 1085 -4.04 5.17 -32.04
CA LEU A 1085 -5.31 4.90 -31.35
C LEU A 1085 -5.22 5.14 -29.84
N TYR A 1086 -4.01 5.14 -29.25
CA TYR A 1086 -3.81 5.28 -27.81
C TYR A 1086 -2.77 6.33 -27.40
N ASN A 1087 -1.86 6.75 -28.29
CA ASN A 1087 -0.77 7.67 -27.92
C ASN A 1087 -1.24 9.07 -27.46
N TRP A 1088 -2.41 9.53 -27.90
CA TRP A 1088 -3.03 10.79 -27.50
C TRP A 1088 -3.25 10.90 -25.97
N ARG A 1089 -3.30 9.76 -25.26
CA ARG A 1089 -3.44 9.72 -23.80
C ARG A 1089 -2.13 10.01 -23.06
N TYR A 1090 -0.99 9.89 -23.73
CA TYR A 1090 0.34 9.94 -23.12
C TYR A 1090 1.11 11.19 -23.54
N LYS A 1091 2.11 11.58 -22.73
CA LYS A 1091 2.98 12.70 -23.03
C LYS A 1091 3.99 12.30 -24.11
N ASN A 1092 3.84 12.87 -25.31
CA ASN A 1092 4.81 12.75 -26.40
C ASN A 1092 5.15 11.29 -26.83
N LEU A 1093 4.18 10.37 -26.77
CA LEU A 1093 4.42 8.98 -27.15
C LEU A 1093 4.52 8.81 -28.69
N GLY A 1094 5.73 8.53 -29.15
CA GLY A 1094 6.09 8.16 -30.51
C GLY A 1094 6.48 6.69 -30.68
N ASN A 1095 7.32 6.41 -31.68
CA ASN A 1095 7.69 5.05 -32.10
C ASN A 1095 9.22 4.91 -32.21
N LEU A 1096 9.75 3.75 -31.87
CA LEU A 1096 11.18 3.43 -32.07
C LEU A 1096 11.52 3.29 -33.57
N PRO A 1097 12.80 3.50 -33.96
CA PRO A 1097 13.22 3.45 -35.36
C PRO A 1097 12.88 2.14 -36.08
N HIS A 1098 13.00 0.99 -35.41
CA HIS A 1098 12.73 -0.30 -36.04
C HIS A 1098 11.24 -0.47 -36.40
N VAL A 1099 10.33 0.04 -35.57
CA VAL A 1099 8.89 0.08 -35.89
C VAL A 1099 8.63 0.91 -37.15
N GLN A 1100 9.35 2.01 -37.29
CA GLN A 1100 9.16 2.90 -38.44
C GLN A 1100 9.77 2.35 -39.72
N LEU A 1101 10.87 1.61 -39.64
CA LEU A 1101 11.72 1.24 -40.77
C LEU A 1101 11.57 -0.21 -41.23
N LEU A 1102 11.33 -1.17 -40.33
CA LEU A 1102 11.35 -2.59 -40.69
C LEU A 1102 10.15 -2.97 -41.58
N PRO A 1103 10.36 -3.84 -42.59
CA PRO A 1103 9.30 -4.26 -43.51
C PRO A 1103 8.10 -4.92 -42.82
N GLU A 1104 8.32 -5.62 -41.71
CA GLU A 1104 7.26 -6.32 -40.96
C GLU A 1104 6.15 -5.38 -40.48
N PHE A 1105 6.48 -4.13 -40.12
CA PHE A 1105 5.50 -3.12 -39.69
C PHE A 1105 4.87 -2.34 -40.86
N ARG A 1106 5.47 -2.41 -42.05
CA ARG A 1106 4.99 -1.73 -43.28
C ARG A 1106 4.19 -2.63 -44.20
N THR A 1107 4.34 -3.94 -44.09
CA THR A 1107 3.63 -4.93 -44.92
C THR A 1107 2.14 -4.90 -44.59
N ALA A 1108 1.26 -4.73 -45.59
CA ALA A 1108 -0.19 -4.71 -45.36
C ALA A 1108 -0.72 -6.07 -44.86
N ASN A 1109 -1.89 -6.07 -44.21
CA ASN A 1109 -2.54 -7.30 -43.77
C ASN A 1109 -3.20 -7.99 -44.99
N ALA A 1110 -2.78 -9.22 -45.33
CA ALA A 1110 -3.28 -9.91 -46.51
C ALA A 1110 -4.81 -10.12 -46.45
N GLY A 1111 -5.50 -9.77 -47.53
CA GLY A 1111 -6.97 -9.84 -47.62
C GLY A 1111 -7.72 -8.64 -47.03
N PHE A 1112 -7.02 -7.66 -46.45
CA PHE A 1112 -7.63 -6.47 -45.87
C PHE A 1112 -7.01 -5.19 -46.46
N LEU A 1113 -7.87 -4.21 -46.81
CA LEU A 1113 -7.41 -2.93 -47.36
C LEU A 1113 -6.68 -2.07 -46.31
N TYR A 1114 -7.19 -2.06 -45.08
CA TYR A 1114 -6.64 -1.27 -43.97
C TYR A 1114 -6.04 -2.19 -42.91
N ASP A 1115 -5.08 -1.67 -42.15
CA ASP A 1115 -4.45 -2.38 -41.04
C ASP A 1115 -5.29 -2.35 -39.74
N PHE A 1116 -6.21 -1.38 -39.62
CA PHE A 1116 -7.30 -1.39 -38.66
C PHE A 1116 -8.58 -0.78 -39.26
N GLN A 1117 -9.75 -1.29 -38.84
CA GLN A 1117 -11.06 -0.76 -39.19
C GLN A 1117 -11.99 -0.91 -37.98
N LEU A 1118 -12.82 0.10 -37.72
CA LEU A 1118 -13.98 -0.05 -36.85
C LEU A 1118 -15.16 -0.51 -37.73
N ILE A 1119 -15.79 -1.62 -37.36
CA ILE A 1119 -16.94 -2.18 -38.10
C ILE A 1119 -18.21 -1.87 -37.32
N ASN A 1120 -19.09 -1.07 -37.92
CA ASN A 1120 -20.42 -0.83 -37.38
C ASN A 1120 -21.26 -2.10 -37.52
N VAL A 1121 -21.87 -2.56 -36.42
CA VAL A 1121 -22.72 -3.75 -36.38
C VAL A 1121 -24.09 -3.31 -35.90
N GLU A 1122 -25.04 -3.22 -36.84
CA GLU A 1122 -26.45 -3.00 -36.55
C GLU A 1122 -27.08 -4.27 -35.96
N ASP A 1123 -28.34 -4.15 -35.53
CA ASP A 1123 -29.11 -5.28 -35.02
C ASP A 1123 -29.12 -6.49 -35.98
N PHE A 1124 -28.87 -7.68 -35.43
CA PHE A 1124 -29.05 -8.94 -36.14
C PHE A 1124 -30.35 -9.60 -35.67
N ASN A 1125 -31.27 -9.85 -36.61
CA ASN A 1125 -32.64 -10.30 -36.29
C ASN A 1125 -33.41 -9.35 -35.34
N GLY A 1126 -33.14 -8.05 -35.42
CA GLY A 1126 -33.77 -7.03 -34.57
C GLY A 1126 -33.26 -7.02 -33.13
N VAL A 1127 -32.10 -7.64 -32.86
CA VAL A 1127 -31.44 -7.64 -31.56
C VAL A 1127 -30.01 -7.12 -31.73
N GLY A 1128 -29.66 -6.11 -30.94
CA GLY A 1128 -28.29 -5.61 -30.75
C GLY A 1128 -27.63 -6.34 -29.57
N GLU A 1129 -27.42 -5.63 -28.45
CA GLU A 1129 -27.00 -6.29 -27.20
C GLU A 1129 -28.10 -7.22 -26.68
N SER A 1130 -27.71 -8.35 -26.10
CA SER A 1130 -28.65 -9.26 -25.43
C SER A 1130 -28.12 -9.77 -24.10
N GLU A 1131 -29.04 -10.10 -23.18
CA GLU A 1131 -28.71 -10.46 -21.80
C GLU A 1131 -29.50 -11.72 -21.39
N PRO A 1132 -29.09 -12.93 -21.81
CA PRO A 1132 -29.83 -14.16 -21.49
C PRO A 1132 -29.78 -14.53 -20.01
N ASN A 1133 -28.77 -14.04 -19.29
CA ASN A 1133 -28.70 -14.06 -17.82
C ASN A 1133 -28.38 -12.63 -17.35
N PRO A 1134 -28.85 -12.20 -16.16
CA PRO A 1134 -28.55 -10.88 -15.64
C PRO A 1134 -27.04 -10.57 -15.67
N TYR A 1135 -26.68 -9.40 -16.21
CA TYR A 1135 -25.35 -8.87 -16.49
C TYR A 1135 -24.47 -9.70 -17.45
N PHE A 1136 -25.04 -10.68 -18.14
CA PHE A 1136 -24.34 -11.50 -19.13
C PHE A 1136 -24.54 -10.95 -20.55
N TYR A 1137 -24.02 -9.75 -20.79
CA TYR A 1137 -24.10 -9.06 -22.08
C TYR A 1137 -23.45 -9.89 -23.21
N GLN A 1138 -24.15 -10.04 -24.34
CA GLN A 1138 -23.75 -10.77 -25.55
C GLN A 1138 -23.86 -9.92 -26.80
#